data_AF-A0AAN4W2T4-F1
#
_entry.id   AF-A0AAN4W2T4-F1
#
_cell.length_a   1.000
_cell.length_b   1.000
_cell.length_c   1.000
_cell.angle_alpha   90.00
_cell.angle_beta   90.00
_cell.angle_gamma   90.00
#
_symmetry.space_group_name_H-M   'P 1'
#
loop_
_entity.id
_entity.type
_entity.pdbx_description
1 polymer ?
#
loop_
_entity_poly.entity_id
_entity_poly.type
_entity_poly.pdbx_seq_one_letter_code
_entity_poly.pdbx_strand_id
1 'polypeptide(L)'
;MKKTYINIGLSLLLLSAGGCAMSPQQKQTEVATIHQEKKVDQLILMHSPMGVRAEYNISQSTIELWINPKAGEDNSYKMRNFSNRDDHTKIFDKISLPALSAMDYVSTDYDPWHTVVHYKNQDVHIATLEDSPVFYIWTSKVGMIDLKSDKQDTPIKRSEKSFLSAHPDRGLNFEFAAVLKAGDFQHQLQIDQGRSTYCRGNLEANQPIFIGGALKGEHIERTLEELAAKGQQKLMAENDMEVNKETAFGKLVLNDHDSLQNLIDFNKRIFLSAQDKSGAMQAALQKIYYLIWVRDGGLATSWMAYSGWVNPLDKWTDFLMANPTNIEENGRTGRFFGQMANGKITKWQEDGLFYAVWSAFTHWTQTNDTKYISKDNLKLMMEACNWLEDYCYDQKEGLFYRQYFCETPLYNSRDFGWDNAVGKPVLGWDAPPYKGKKIERSYDIYINLFNYSVYRMLHEMCEVQGIKNNYAEKAEALVQKMKPLFPEGKMPYYGKAVATDGTVLMADGYGLDETDYIWALTCPPFLPKEFDIDSYQKTLFDDLLVKKDEYFLAGYFSILATLEMDDINQDDLRKAIDYAAKECYIPWKNMPMAGAMVEMSGFYPAGSDHQIRPQIFSMGAWFGAMTNIAVKRLPHGLALQAGKLVNEITDYQYQGNLIDFKFEGEGTLDYFTVNGKRVTTSNQIPDAWLNKDKNEVIGYRSTQKTDAPKLLSSTIELLDLKEGKGDISFTFNSIAEAQIVLCNATAEAIEELTDANGTAIRFHTNVNPQGHTVISFNHKGELNLKVKQAAV
;
A
#
# COMPACT_ATOMS: atom_id res chain seq x y z
N MET A 1 41.97 4.46 -19.57
CA MET A 1 41.89 5.94 -19.67
C MET A 1 41.66 6.50 -18.27
N LYS A 2 42.70 7.12 -17.68
CA LYS A 2 42.65 7.76 -16.35
C LYS A 2 41.94 9.11 -16.48
N LYS A 3 40.94 9.39 -15.63
CA LYS A 3 40.37 10.73 -15.48
C LYS A 3 40.90 11.38 -14.20
N THR A 4 41.52 12.52 -14.40
CA THR A 4 42.08 13.44 -13.40
C THR A 4 41.03 14.47 -13.03
N TYR A 5 40.82 14.71 -11.73
CA TYR A 5 40.02 15.82 -11.21
C TYR A 5 40.79 17.13 -11.41
N ILE A 6 40.13 18.12 -12.03
CA ILE A 6 40.64 19.50 -12.12
C ILE A 6 39.92 20.35 -11.08
N ASN A 7 40.74 20.95 -10.24
CA ASN A 7 40.43 21.94 -9.23
C ASN A 7 40.53 23.33 -9.90
N ILE A 8 39.50 24.18 -9.80
CA ILE A 8 39.60 25.60 -10.16
C ILE A 8 38.89 26.42 -9.09
N GLY A 9 39.68 27.14 -8.30
CA GLY A 9 39.23 28.37 -7.67
C GLY A 9 39.58 29.55 -8.57
N LEU A 10 38.82 30.65 -8.49
CA LEU A 10 39.37 32.00 -8.68
C LEU A 10 38.43 33.11 -8.16
N SER A 11 38.99 33.88 -7.23
CA SER A 11 39.04 35.36 -7.14
C SER A 11 37.81 36.26 -6.89
N LEU A 12 38.02 37.09 -5.86
CA LEU A 12 37.34 38.31 -5.42
C LEU A 12 37.25 39.43 -6.49
N LEU A 13 36.18 40.26 -6.40
CA LEU A 13 36.29 41.72 -6.37
C LEU A 13 35.05 42.39 -5.75
N LEU A 14 35.30 43.41 -4.92
CA LEU A 14 34.43 44.18 -4.03
C LEU A 14 33.54 45.22 -4.74
N LEU A 15 32.38 45.58 -4.15
CA LEU A 15 32.06 46.96 -3.67
C LEU A 15 30.68 47.10 -2.96
N SER A 16 30.74 47.64 -1.72
CA SER A 16 29.78 48.46 -0.90
C SER A 16 28.30 48.06 -0.74
N ALA A 17 27.64 48.18 0.42
CA ALA A 17 27.99 48.69 1.75
C ALA A 17 26.87 48.34 2.77
N GLY A 18 27.24 48.12 4.04
CA GLY A 18 26.43 48.48 5.21
C GLY A 18 25.82 47.36 6.06
N GLY A 19 26.41 47.09 7.25
CA GLY A 19 25.66 46.64 8.42
C GLY A 19 26.24 45.49 9.26
N CYS A 20 27.00 45.85 10.31
CA CYS A 20 27.33 45.08 11.53
C CYS A 20 28.00 43.70 11.41
N ALA A 21 29.32 43.70 11.62
CA ALA A 21 30.12 42.51 11.91
C ALA A 21 29.95 42.08 13.38
N MET A 22 29.44 40.87 13.61
CA MET A 22 29.59 40.17 14.90
C MET A 22 30.97 39.52 15.01
N SER A 23 31.51 39.50 16.22
CA SER A 23 32.87 38.99 16.49
C SER A 23 33.00 37.47 16.29
N PRO A 24 34.16 36.94 15.87
CA PRO A 24 34.40 35.50 15.75
C PRO A 24 34.20 34.69 17.05
N GLN A 25 34.24 35.34 18.21
CA GLN A 25 33.99 34.71 19.51
C GLN A 25 32.50 34.54 19.85
N GLN A 26 31.58 35.23 19.16
CA GLN A 26 30.13 34.99 19.30
C GLN A 26 29.63 33.85 18.40
N LYS A 27 30.40 33.45 17.36
CA LYS A 27 30.08 32.28 16.54
C LYS A 27 30.44 30.94 17.20
N GLN A 28 31.20 30.94 18.29
CA GLN A 28 31.56 29.70 19.00
C GLN A 28 30.67 29.40 20.22
N THR A 29 29.75 30.30 20.58
CA THR A 29 28.84 30.09 21.73
C THR A 29 27.39 29.79 21.33
N GLU A 30 27.07 29.77 20.03
CA GLU A 30 25.73 29.43 19.49
C GLU A 30 25.68 28.10 18.71
N VAL A 31 26.78 27.34 18.64
CA VAL A 31 26.83 25.98 18.05
C VAL A 31 27.03 24.89 19.12
N ALA A 32 26.91 25.26 20.40
CA ALA A 32 26.84 24.33 21.53
C ALA A 32 25.40 24.13 22.02
N THR A 33 24.42 24.22 21.12
CA THR A 33 23.06 23.74 21.37
C THR A 33 23.10 22.21 21.35
N ILE A 34 23.46 21.64 22.50
CA ILE A 34 22.93 20.39 23.05
C ILE A 34 22.43 19.44 21.94
N HIS A 35 23.34 18.78 21.23
CA HIS A 35 23.06 17.42 20.76
C HIS A 35 23.07 16.53 22.00
N GLN A 36 22.05 16.67 22.85
CA GLN A 36 21.58 15.51 23.59
C GLN A 36 21.22 14.53 22.49
N GLU A 37 22.02 13.48 22.31
CA GLU A 37 21.57 12.30 21.60
C GLU A 37 20.21 11.97 22.21
N LYS A 38 19.13 12.29 21.47
CA LYS A 38 17.79 11.89 21.88
C LYS A 38 17.90 10.39 22.05
N LYS A 39 17.73 9.92 23.28
CA LYS A 39 17.71 8.49 23.57
C LYS A 39 16.57 7.93 22.71
N VAL A 40 16.93 7.26 21.62
CA VAL A 40 15.92 6.72 20.71
C VAL A 40 15.37 5.47 21.36
N ASP A 41 14.05 5.42 21.50
CA ASP A 41 13.36 4.29 22.11
C ASP A 41 13.42 3.08 21.18
N GLN A 42 13.56 1.89 21.78
CA GLN A 42 13.48 0.62 21.07
C GLN A 42 12.04 0.10 21.20
N LEU A 43 11.32 0.04 20.08
CA LEU A 43 9.89 -0.23 20.04
C LEU A 43 9.59 -1.54 19.31
N ILE A 44 8.67 -2.32 19.86
CA ILE A 44 8.04 -3.46 19.18
C ILE A 44 6.56 -3.13 19.02
N LEU A 45 6.05 -3.31 17.80
CA LEU A 45 4.72 -2.87 17.40
C LEU A 45 3.88 -4.08 16.96
N MET A 46 2.68 -4.19 17.50
CA MET A 46 1.71 -5.24 17.17
C MET A 46 0.32 -4.64 17.03
N HIS A 47 -0.56 -5.31 16.29
CA HIS A 47 -1.95 -4.89 16.13
C HIS A 47 -2.87 -6.11 16.02
N SER A 48 -4.02 -6.04 16.68
CA SER A 48 -5.13 -6.97 16.53
C SER A 48 -6.10 -6.43 15.48
N PRO A 49 -6.60 -7.25 14.54
CA PRO A 49 -7.68 -6.84 13.64
C PRO A 49 -8.95 -6.37 14.37
N MET A 50 -9.14 -6.74 15.64
CA MET A 50 -10.20 -6.22 16.50
C MET A 50 -9.87 -4.85 17.12
N GLY A 51 -8.94 -4.11 16.52
CA GLY A 51 -8.75 -2.70 16.79
C GLY A 51 -7.92 -2.39 18.03
N VAL A 52 -7.06 -3.31 18.48
CA VAL A 52 -6.13 -3.02 19.59
C VAL A 52 -4.70 -2.97 19.05
N ARG A 53 -4.03 -1.82 19.22
CA ARG A 53 -2.61 -1.64 18.90
C ARG A 53 -1.79 -1.81 20.17
N ALA A 54 -0.66 -2.49 20.09
CA ALA A 54 0.33 -2.55 21.16
C ALA A 54 1.66 -1.92 20.74
N GLU A 55 2.24 -1.13 21.64
CA GLU A 55 3.59 -0.60 21.54
C GLU A 55 4.37 -0.99 22.80
N TYR A 56 5.32 -1.91 22.65
CA TYR A 56 6.24 -2.26 23.72
C TYR A 56 7.53 -1.48 23.62
N ASN A 57 7.78 -0.62 24.60
CA ASN A 57 9.00 0.17 24.72
C ASN A 57 10.00 -0.54 25.63
N ILE A 58 11.01 -1.17 25.02
CA ILE A 58 12.06 -1.92 25.74
C ILE A 58 12.87 -0.98 26.64
N SER A 59 13.14 0.24 26.16
CA SER A 59 13.89 1.27 26.90
C SER A 59 13.25 1.64 28.24
N GLN A 60 11.93 1.53 28.32
CA GLN A 60 11.11 1.89 29.48
C GLN A 60 10.49 0.68 30.19
N SER A 61 10.55 -0.50 29.57
CA SER A 61 9.85 -1.72 30.01
C SER A 61 8.35 -1.47 30.23
N THR A 62 7.73 -0.75 29.30
CA THR A 62 6.31 -0.37 29.32
C THR A 62 5.61 -0.77 28.05
N ILE A 63 4.35 -1.20 28.17
CA ILE A 63 3.45 -1.47 27.05
C ILE A 63 2.39 -0.39 27.04
N GLU A 64 2.15 0.19 25.87
CA GLU A 64 0.95 0.99 25.61
C GLU A 64 -0.01 0.20 24.73
N LEU A 65 -1.29 0.20 25.10
CA LEU A 65 -2.35 -0.41 24.33
C LEU A 65 -3.36 0.66 23.91
N TRP A 66 -3.65 0.80 22.62
CA TRP A 66 -4.61 1.77 22.09
C TRP A 66 -5.80 1.03 21.47
N ILE A 67 -7.01 1.58 21.61
CA ILE A 67 -8.24 0.90 21.18
C ILE A 67 -9.04 1.66 20.11
N ASN A 68 -9.44 0.95 19.06
CA ASN A 68 -10.52 1.27 18.14
C ASN A 68 -11.76 0.45 18.53
N PRO A 69 -12.76 1.03 19.20
CA PRO A 69 -13.97 0.29 19.53
C PRO A 69 -14.68 -0.14 18.24
N LYS A 70 -15.47 -1.22 18.34
CA LYS A 70 -16.33 -1.71 17.24
C LYS A 70 -15.58 -2.04 15.95
N ALA A 71 -14.31 -2.46 16.04
CA ALA A 71 -13.62 -3.07 14.93
C ALA A 71 -14.38 -4.34 14.47
N GLY A 72 -14.77 -4.39 13.20
CA GLY A 72 -15.60 -5.46 12.64
C GLY A 72 -17.12 -5.22 12.74
N GLU A 73 -17.56 -4.14 13.40
CA GLU A 73 -18.99 -3.85 13.59
C GLU A 73 -19.41 -2.48 13.05
N ASP A 74 -18.52 -1.48 13.09
CA ASP A 74 -18.79 -0.11 12.64
C ASP A 74 -17.67 0.35 11.71
N ASN A 75 -18.02 0.67 10.47
CA ASN A 75 -17.07 1.14 9.46
C ASN A 75 -16.77 2.64 9.56
N SER A 76 -17.28 3.37 10.55
CA SER A 76 -17.03 4.81 10.65
C SER A 76 -15.59 5.13 11.05
N TYR A 77 -14.96 6.06 10.31
CA TYR A 77 -13.67 6.64 10.68
C TYR A 77 -13.68 7.25 12.09
N LYS A 78 -14.84 7.68 12.60
CA LYS A 78 -14.97 8.24 13.95
C LYS A 78 -14.59 7.24 15.03
N MET A 79 -14.91 5.96 14.85
CA MET A 79 -14.50 4.91 15.77
C MET A 79 -13.01 4.61 15.65
N ARG A 80 -12.40 4.83 14.49
CA ARG A 80 -10.96 4.63 14.27
C ARG A 80 -10.07 5.77 14.72
N ASN A 81 -10.65 6.95 14.89
CA ASN A 81 -9.99 8.07 15.56
C ASN A 81 -9.78 7.83 17.06
N PHE A 82 -10.24 6.71 17.65
CA PHE A 82 -9.93 6.35 19.03
C PHE A 82 -8.56 5.71 19.23
N SER A 83 -7.84 5.33 18.16
CA SER A 83 -6.46 4.86 18.28
C SER A 83 -5.48 5.62 17.39
N ASN A 84 -5.86 6.75 16.79
CA ASN A 84 -4.94 7.48 15.94
C ASN A 84 -3.75 8.06 16.74
N ARG A 85 -2.67 8.41 16.04
CA ARG A 85 -1.42 8.95 16.62
C ARG A 85 -1.61 10.01 17.71
N ASP A 86 -2.56 10.91 17.52
CA ASP A 86 -2.69 12.16 18.27
C ASP A 86 -3.84 12.13 19.31
N ASP A 87 -4.91 11.40 19.02
CA ASP A 87 -6.16 11.32 19.79
C ASP A 87 -6.53 9.87 20.16
N HIS A 88 -5.61 9.13 20.77
CA HIS A 88 -5.86 7.74 21.17
C HIS A 88 -6.37 7.58 22.60
N THR A 89 -7.21 6.55 22.78
CA THR A 89 -7.67 6.05 24.08
C THR A 89 -6.78 4.89 24.49
N LYS A 90 -6.14 4.99 25.65
CA LYS A 90 -5.26 3.95 26.18
C LYS A 90 -6.03 2.95 27.05
N ILE A 91 -5.82 1.65 26.83
CA ILE A 91 -6.25 0.62 27.78
C ILE A 91 -5.26 0.66 28.95
N PHE A 92 -5.70 1.28 30.04
CA PHE A 92 -4.87 1.70 31.18
C PHE A 92 -3.85 2.79 30.81
N ASP A 93 -3.61 3.73 31.73
CA ASP A 93 -2.64 4.82 31.54
C ASP A 93 -1.20 4.30 31.48
N LYS A 94 -0.89 3.22 32.22
CA LYS A 94 0.42 2.57 32.17
C LYS A 94 0.35 1.07 32.46
N ILE A 95 1.04 0.29 31.64
CA ILE A 95 1.35 -1.12 31.84
C ILE A 95 2.87 -1.25 31.89
N SER A 96 3.44 -1.72 33.00
CA SER A 96 4.90 -1.83 33.17
C SER A 96 5.36 -3.20 33.65
N LEU A 97 6.56 -3.58 33.23
CA LEU A 97 7.26 -4.80 33.59
C LEU A 97 8.46 -4.43 34.48
N PRO A 98 8.25 -4.14 35.78
CA PRO A 98 9.24 -3.49 36.64
C PRO A 98 10.52 -4.31 36.90
N ALA A 99 10.50 -5.62 36.61
CA ALA A 99 11.65 -6.50 36.77
C ALA A 99 12.61 -6.52 35.57
N LEU A 100 12.29 -5.77 34.50
CA LEU A 100 13.05 -5.75 33.26
C LEU A 100 13.82 -4.44 33.09
N SER A 101 14.91 -4.52 32.32
CA SER A 101 15.78 -3.38 32.03
C SER A 101 16.26 -3.47 30.59
N ALA A 102 16.33 -2.32 29.93
CA ALA A 102 16.90 -2.20 28.58
C ALA A 102 18.36 -2.71 28.50
N MET A 103 19.10 -2.66 29.62
CA MET A 103 20.47 -3.17 29.69
C MET A 103 20.57 -4.70 29.62
N ASP A 104 19.45 -5.39 29.85
CA ASP A 104 19.36 -6.84 29.82
C ASP A 104 18.69 -7.38 28.57
N TYR A 105 18.20 -6.50 27.68
CA TYR A 105 17.68 -6.88 26.37
C TYR A 105 18.77 -7.57 25.53
N VAL A 106 18.38 -8.66 24.85
CA VAL A 106 19.27 -9.47 24.01
C VAL A 106 18.81 -9.44 22.56
N SER A 107 17.57 -9.85 22.29
CA SER A 107 17.01 -9.99 20.94
C SER A 107 15.48 -10.04 20.97
N THR A 108 14.87 -10.03 19.80
CA THR A 108 13.42 -10.17 19.62
C THR A 108 13.15 -11.18 18.52
N ASP A 109 12.34 -12.18 18.82
CA ASP A 109 11.70 -13.04 17.82
C ASP A 109 10.34 -12.42 17.52
N TYR A 110 10.30 -11.59 16.47
CA TYR A 110 9.11 -10.83 16.09
C TYR A 110 8.16 -11.71 15.27
N ASP A 111 6.90 -11.80 15.70
CA ASP A 111 5.74 -12.21 14.91
C ASP A 111 4.56 -11.33 15.36
N PRO A 112 3.77 -10.77 14.43
CA PRO A 112 2.66 -9.86 14.76
C PRO A 112 1.57 -10.48 15.65
N TRP A 113 1.51 -11.82 15.75
CA TRP A 113 0.55 -12.58 16.55
C TRP A 113 1.16 -13.11 17.85
N HIS A 114 2.47 -13.41 17.85
CA HIS A 114 3.21 -13.86 19.04
C HIS A 114 4.68 -13.42 18.99
N THR A 115 5.00 -12.33 19.67
CA THR A 115 6.38 -11.86 19.80
C THR A 115 7.02 -12.37 21.08
N VAL A 116 8.29 -12.79 20.99
CA VAL A 116 9.14 -13.12 22.15
C VAL A 116 10.28 -12.11 22.25
N VAL A 117 10.42 -11.50 23.43
CA VAL A 117 11.50 -10.56 23.74
C VAL A 117 12.43 -11.22 24.74
N HIS A 118 13.68 -11.40 24.32
CA HIS A 118 14.69 -12.09 25.10
C HIS A 118 15.46 -11.11 25.98
N TYR A 119 15.48 -11.38 27.27
CA TYR A 119 16.38 -10.75 28.24
C TYR A 119 17.35 -11.79 28.80
N LYS A 120 18.50 -11.35 29.31
CA LYS A 120 19.56 -12.25 29.83
C LYS A 120 19.07 -13.35 30.77
N ASN A 121 18.02 -13.08 31.55
CA ASN A 121 17.51 -13.99 32.57
C ASN A 121 16.01 -14.30 32.45
N GLN A 122 15.33 -13.84 31.40
CA GLN A 122 13.88 -13.92 31.29
C GLN A 122 13.43 -13.68 29.85
N ASP A 123 12.44 -14.43 29.39
CA ASP A 123 11.71 -14.08 28.16
C ASP A 123 10.36 -13.44 28.52
N VAL A 124 10.00 -12.42 27.76
CA VAL A 124 8.66 -11.83 27.76
C VAL A 124 7.97 -12.22 26.47
N HIS A 125 6.75 -12.72 26.58
CA HIS A 125 5.95 -13.01 25.42
C HIS A 125 4.75 -12.06 25.38
N ILE A 126 4.46 -11.56 24.19
CA ILE A 126 3.34 -10.68 23.90
C ILE A 126 2.58 -11.31 22.73
N ALA A 127 1.30 -11.57 22.91
CA ALA A 127 0.49 -12.17 21.87
C ALA A 127 -0.88 -11.51 21.77
N THR A 128 -1.49 -11.64 20.60
CA THR A 128 -2.84 -11.13 20.32
C THR A 128 -3.68 -12.18 19.59
N LEU A 129 -4.94 -11.85 19.34
CA LEU A 129 -5.91 -12.71 18.68
C LEU A 129 -6.52 -12.01 17.47
N GLU A 130 -6.86 -12.81 16.46
CA GLU A 130 -7.48 -12.41 15.20
C GLU A 130 -8.91 -11.90 15.40
N ASP A 131 -9.64 -12.52 16.34
CA ASP A 131 -11.08 -12.38 16.53
C ASP A 131 -11.47 -11.68 17.85
N SER A 132 -10.50 -11.23 18.65
CA SER A 132 -10.75 -10.64 19.97
C SER A 132 -9.87 -9.41 20.24
N PRO A 133 -10.41 -8.32 20.84
CA PRO A 133 -9.66 -7.09 21.16
C PRO A 133 -8.77 -7.26 22.40
N VAL A 134 -7.87 -8.24 22.37
CA VAL A 134 -7.14 -8.72 23.55
C VAL A 134 -5.66 -8.89 23.24
N PHE A 135 -4.84 -8.48 24.19
CA PHE A 135 -3.44 -8.87 24.29
C PHE A 135 -3.24 -9.71 25.53
N TYR A 136 -2.37 -10.72 25.44
CA TYR A 136 -1.95 -11.48 26.60
C TYR A 136 -0.45 -11.57 26.69
N ILE A 137 0.05 -11.41 27.92
CA ILE A 137 1.46 -11.23 28.22
C ILE A 137 1.85 -12.24 29.29
N TRP A 138 2.98 -12.91 29.12
CA TRP A 138 3.53 -13.79 30.14
C TRP A 138 5.05 -13.74 30.13
N THR A 139 5.64 -14.29 31.21
CA THR A 139 7.07 -14.39 31.36
C THR A 139 7.49 -15.84 31.56
N SER A 140 8.65 -16.23 31.00
CA SER A 140 9.14 -17.61 31.08
C SER A 140 9.44 -18.11 32.50
N LYS A 141 9.68 -17.17 33.42
CA LYS A 141 9.88 -17.35 34.87
C LYS A 141 8.91 -16.45 35.64
N VAL A 142 8.83 -16.61 36.95
CA VAL A 142 8.05 -15.75 37.85
C VAL A 142 8.30 -14.27 37.53
N GLY A 143 7.22 -13.50 37.41
CA GLY A 143 7.25 -12.12 36.92
C GLY A 143 6.21 -11.24 37.60
N MET A 144 6.26 -9.94 37.29
CA MET A 144 5.31 -8.95 37.80
C MET A 144 4.91 -8.01 36.67
N ILE A 145 3.62 -7.63 36.65
CA ILE A 145 3.07 -6.63 35.74
C ILE A 145 2.31 -5.60 36.56
N ASP A 146 2.71 -4.33 36.46
CA ASP A 146 2.05 -3.22 37.13
C ASP A 146 1.08 -2.54 36.16
N LEU A 147 -0.16 -2.33 36.62
CA LEU A 147 -1.22 -1.64 35.90
C LEU A 147 -1.60 -0.36 36.65
N LYS A 148 -1.77 0.73 35.90
CA LYS A 148 -2.23 2.01 36.39
C LYS A 148 -3.40 2.50 35.54
N SER A 149 -4.55 2.74 36.17
CA SER A 149 -5.72 3.35 35.53
C SER A 149 -5.50 4.85 35.27
N ASP A 150 -6.26 5.44 34.35
CA ASP A 150 -6.30 6.90 34.25
C ASP A 150 -6.95 7.51 35.51
N LYS A 151 -6.69 8.79 35.79
CA LYS A 151 -7.30 9.51 36.91
C LYS A 151 -8.81 9.74 36.75
N GLN A 152 -9.33 9.65 35.53
CA GLN A 152 -10.75 9.72 35.22
C GLN A 152 -11.46 8.37 35.33
N ASP A 153 -10.69 7.27 35.47
CA ASP A 153 -11.24 5.93 35.55
C ASP A 153 -11.99 5.70 36.87
N THR A 154 -13.10 4.97 36.78
CA THR A 154 -13.83 4.47 37.95
C THR A 154 -13.56 2.97 38.10
N PRO A 155 -12.93 2.50 39.19
CA PRO A 155 -12.74 1.07 39.42
C PRO A 155 -14.09 0.38 39.61
N ILE A 156 -14.37 -0.64 38.81
CA ILE A 156 -15.60 -1.45 38.86
C ILE A 156 -15.37 -2.72 39.70
N LYS A 157 -14.29 -3.46 39.42
CA LYS A 157 -13.96 -4.71 40.12
C LYS A 157 -12.47 -4.79 40.41
N ARG A 158 -12.17 -5.21 41.64
CA ARG A 158 -10.81 -5.38 42.18
C ARG A 158 -10.77 -6.66 43.01
N SER A 159 -10.40 -7.75 42.37
CA SER A 159 -10.36 -9.09 42.97
C SER A 159 -9.00 -9.73 42.75
N GLU A 160 -8.71 -10.86 43.40
CA GLU A 160 -7.45 -11.58 43.19
C GLU A 160 -7.20 -11.96 41.73
N LYS A 161 -8.25 -12.07 40.90
CA LYS A 161 -8.17 -12.56 39.51
C LYS A 161 -8.55 -11.54 38.46
N SER A 162 -9.03 -10.37 38.86
CA SER A 162 -9.49 -9.35 37.92
C SER A 162 -9.30 -7.93 38.44
N PHE A 163 -8.91 -7.06 37.51
CA PHE A 163 -8.91 -5.61 37.64
C PHE A 163 -9.70 -5.00 36.48
N LEU A 164 -10.83 -4.36 36.79
CA LEU A 164 -11.76 -3.77 35.81
C LEU A 164 -12.03 -2.30 36.16
N SER A 165 -11.90 -1.41 35.19
CA SER A 165 -12.26 0.01 35.31
C SER A 165 -13.17 0.47 34.18
N ALA A 166 -14.03 1.45 34.48
CA ALA A 166 -14.76 2.22 33.48
C ALA A 166 -13.98 3.49 33.12
N HIS A 167 -13.88 3.80 31.83
CA HIS A 167 -13.21 4.99 31.31
C HIS A 167 -14.15 5.80 30.41
N PRO A 168 -14.52 7.03 30.78
CA PRO A 168 -15.27 7.91 29.89
C PRO A 168 -14.32 8.61 28.89
N ASP A 169 -14.59 8.53 27.59
CA ASP A 169 -13.85 9.30 26.58
C ASP A 169 -14.76 9.71 25.40
N ARG A 170 -14.70 10.98 25.00
CA ARG A 170 -15.42 11.57 23.84
C ARG A 170 -16.90 11.19 23.74
N GLY A 171 -17.59 11.09 24.88
CA GLY A 171 -19.02 10.76 24.96
C GLY A 171 -19.34 9.26 24.92
N LEU A 172 -18.33 8.40 24.87
CA LEU A 172 -18.44 6.95 25.03
C LEU A 172 -17.96 6.54 26.42
N ASN A 173 -18.38 5.36 26.87
CA ASN A 173 -17.90 4.75 28.09
C ASN A 173 -17.27 3.41 27.74
N PHE A 174 -15.99 3.27 28.06
CA PHE A 174 -15.22 2.05 27.88
C PHE A 174 -15.16 1.26 29.19
N GLU A 175 -14.92 -0.03 29.06
CA GLU A 175 -14.51 -0.92 30.14
C GLU A 175 -13.12 -1.47 29.79
N PHE A 176 -12.16 -1.32 30.70
CA PHE A 176 -10.80 -1.85 30.57
C PHE A 176 -10.58 -2.92 31.62
N ALA A 177 -10.14 -4.10 31.19
CA ALA A 177 -10.03 -5.26 32.06
C ALA A 177 -8.64 -5.89 31.95
N ALA A 178 -8.17 -6.42 33.08
CA ALA A 178 -7.06 -7.34 33.15
C ALA A 178 -7.45 -8.55 34.00
N VAL A 179 -7.23 -9.77 33.48
CA VAL A 179 -7.66 -11.03 34.11
C VAL A 179 -6.53 -12.04 34.19
N LEU A 180 -6.50 -12.78 35.30
CA LEU A 180 -5.57 -13.85 35.61
C LEU A 180 -6.31 -15.16 35.89
N LYS A 181 -5.88 -16.29 35.32
CA LYS A 181 -6.37 -17.62 35.71
C LYS A 181 -5.71 -18.13 37.00
N ALA A 182 -4.41 -17.93 37.13
CA ALA A 182 -3.57 -18.30 38.27
C ALA A 182 -2.68 -17.09 38.68
N GLY A 183 -1.94 -17.17 39.78
CA GLY A 183 -1.32 -15.98 40.39
C GLY A 183 -2.36 -15.07 41.05
N ASP A 184 -2.01 -13.84 41.39
CA ASP A 184 -2.89 -12.92 42.09
C ASP A 184 -2.63 -11.45 41.75
N PHE A 185 -3.69 -10.64 41.83
CA PHE A 185 -3.58 -9.19 41.83
C PHE A 185 -3.45 -8.65 43.26
N GLN A 186 -2.34 -7.94 43.51
CA GLN A 186 -2.19 -7.06 44.65
C GLN A 186 -2.72 -5.67 44.30
N HIS A 187 -3.74 -5.21 45.04
CA HIS A 187 -4.40 -3.94 44.76
C HIS A 187 -4.00 -2.82 45.73
N GLN A 188 -4.06 -1.57 45.27
CA GLN A 188 -3.91 -0.38 46.12
C GLN A 188 -4.90 -0.37 47.30
N LEU A 189 -4.41 -0.21 48.53
CA LEU A 189 -5.25 -0.36 49.73
C LEU A 189 -6.42 0.62 49.82
N GLN A 190 -6.23 1.87 49.39
CA GLN A 190 -7.23 2.93 49.45
C GLN A 190 -7.39 3.58 48.08
N ILE A 191 -8.64 3.79 47.66
CA ILE A 191 -8.99 4.53 46.43
C ILE A 191 -9.56 5.90 46.80
N ASP A 192 -9.38 6.85 45.89
CA ASP A 192 -9.91 8.21 46.02
C ASP A 192 -10.34 8.69 44.63
N GLN A 193 -11.40 9.51 44.59
CA GLN A 193 -11.96 9.98 43.34
C GLN A 193 -11.00 10.95 42.65
N GLY A 194 -10.84 10.84 41.33
CA GLY A 194 -9.93 11.70 40.57
C GLY A 194 -8.45 11.33 40.70
N ARG A 195 -8.13 10.16 41.26
CA ARG A 195 -6.78 9.60 41.32
C ARG A 195 -6.72 8.28 40.57
N SER A 196 -5.60 8.03 39.89
CA SER A 196 -5.30 6.73 39.30
C SER A 196 -5.36 5.62 40.35
N THR A 197 -5.89 4.46 39.95
CA THR A 197 -5.88 3.22 40.72
C THR A 197 -4.75 2.33 40.22
N TYR A 198 -4.03 1.71 41.16
CA TYR A 198 -2.91 0.82 40.86
C TYR A 198 -3.21 -0.63 41.26
N CYS A 199 -2.74 -1.57 40.45
CA CYS A 199 -2.61 -2.96 40.86
C CYS A 199 -1.34 -3.60 40.28
N ARG A 200 -0.88 -4.68 40.90
CA ARG A 200 0.24 -5.51 40.45
C ARG A 200 -0.28 -6.93 40.26
N GLY A 201 -0.14 -7.47 39.06
CA GLY A 201 -0.32 -8.90 38.80
C GLY A 201 0.98 -9.65 39.09
N ASN A 202 0.96 -10.57 40.05
CA ASN A 202 2.04 -11.51 40.30
C ASN A 202 1.84 -12.73 39.39
N LEU A 203 2.81 -12.99 38.51
CA LEU A 203 2.73 -14.06 37.52
C LEU A 203 3.63 -15.22 37.92
N GLU A 204 3.09 -16.43 37.90
CA GLU A 204 3.91 -17.64 37.89
C GLU A 204 4.66 -17.79 36.56
N ALA A 205 5.62 -18.72 36.49
CA ALA A 205 6.29 -19.02 35.23
C ALA A 205 5.27 -19.49 34.16
N ASN A 206 5.30 -18.89 32.97
CA ASN A 206 4.40 -19.17 31.84
C ASN A 206 2.92 -18.90 32.11
N GLN A 207 2.64 -18.00 33.06
CA GLN A 207 1.31 -17.52 33.40
C GLN A 207 0.93 -16.30 32.56
N PRO A 208 -0.07 -16.38 31.67
CA PRO A 208 -0.59 -15.19 31.00
C PRO A 208 -1.46 -14.33 31.92
N ILE A 209 -1.26 -13.01 31.82
CA ILE A 209 -2.30 -12.00 32.06
C ILE A 209 -2.98 -11.67 30.73
N PHE A 210 -4.30 -11.56 30.74
CA PHE A 210 -5.08 -11.10 29.59
C PHE A 210 -5.50 -9.66 29.83
N ILE A 211 -5.32 -8.79 28.84
CA ILE A 211 -5.61 -7.36 28.93
C ILE A 211 -6.41 -6.96 27.68
N GLY A 212 -7.52 -6.26 27.88
CA GLY A 212 -8.38 -5.82 26.79
C GLY A 212 -9.26 -4.65 27.17
N GLY A 213 -9.90 -4.08 26.15
CA GLY A 213 -10.86 -3.00 26.30
C GLY A 213 -12.03 -3.19 25.35
N ALA A 214 -13.19 -2.67 25.74
CA ALA A 214 -14.39 -2.66 24.90
C ALA A 214 -15.31 -1.51 25.34
N LEU A 215 -16.40 -1.27 24.61
CA LEU A 215 -17.43 -0.36 25.10
C LEU A 215 -18.21 -1.00 26.26
N LYS A 216 -18.71 -0.16 27.16
CA LYS A 216 -19.55 -0.60 28.27
C LYS A 216 -20.74 -1.41 27.75
N GLY A 217 -20.89 -2.63 28.26
CA GLY A 217 -21.94 -3.57 27.84
C GLY A 217 -21.48 -4.64 26.85
N GLU A 218 -20.27 -4.54 26.31
CA GLU A 218 -19.65 -5.59 25.48
C GLU A 218 -18.96 -6.68 26.33
N HIS A 219 -19.06 -6.58 27.67
CA HIS A 219 -18.67 -7.61 28.64
C HIS A 219 -17.22 -8.09 28.54
N ILE A 220 -16.27 -7.17 28.29
CA ILE A 220 -14.85 -7.50 28.07
C ILE A 220 -14.24 -8.39 29.16
N GLU A 221 -14.55 -8.15 30.44
CA GLU A 221 -14.04 -8.98 31.54
C GLU A 221 -14.38 -10.47 31.35
N ARG A 222 -15.64 -10.75 30.98
CA ARG A 222 -16.10 -12.13 30.75
C ARG A 222 -15.37 -12.76 29.57
N THR A 223 -15.17 -12.01 28.50
CA THR A 223 -14.37 -12.46 27.35
C THR A 223 -12.95 -12.84 27.79
N LEU A 224 -12.30 -12.01 28.62
CA LEU A 224 -10.97 -12.32 29.14
C LEU A 224 -10.97 -13.55 30.07
N GLU A 225 -11.98 -13.72 30.93
CA GLU A 225 -12.13 -14.90 31.79
C GLU A 225 -12.30 -16.19 30.96
N GLU A 226 -13.11 -16.16 29.89
CA GLU A 226 -13.33 -17.28 28.98
C GLU A 226 -12.05 -17.64 28.19
N LEU A 227 -11.31 -16.64 27.70
CA LEU A 227 -10.02 -16.85 27.04
C LEU A 227 -8.99 -17.43 28.01
N ALA A 228 -8.87 -16.87 29.23
CA ALA A 228 -7.96 -17.37 30.25
C ALA A 228 -8.26 -18.83 30.60
N ALA A 229 -9.54 -19.23 30.63
CA ALA A 229 -9.96 -20.60 30.90
C ALA A 229 -9.46 -21.60 29.85
N LYS A 230 -9.46 -21.24 28.56
CA LYS A 230 -8.99 -22.11 27.45
C LYS A 230 -7.52 -22.53 27.57
N GLY A 231 -6.68 -21.64 28.11
CA GLY A 231 -5.24 -21.85 28.23
C GLY A 231 -4.46 -21.42 26.99
N GLN A 232 -3.25 -20.91 27.21
CA GLN A 232 -2.44 -20.21 26.22
C GLN A 232 -2.09 -21.05 24.98
N GLN A 233 -1.61 -22.27 25.15
CA GLN A 233 -1.20 -23.12 24.01
C GLN A 233 -2.36 -23.40 23.06
N LYS A 234 -3.55 -23.65 23.60
CA LYS A 234 -4.76 -23.86 22.82
C LYS A 234 -5.16 -22.59 22.08
N LEU A 235 -5.12 -21.43 22.74
CA LEU A 235 -5.41 -20.14 22.11
C LEU A 235 -4.45 -19.84 20.95
N MET A 236 -3.14 -20.04 21.14
CA MET A 236 -2.16 -19.83 20.07
C MET A 236 -2.43 -20.74 18.88
N ALA A 237 -2.70 -22.03 19.12
CA ALA A 237 -3.02 -22.96 18.04
C ALA A 237 -4.34 -22.60 17.31
N GLU A 238 -5.39 -22.21 18.04
CA GLU A 238 -6.65 -21.72 17.46
C GLU A 238 -6.40 -20.47 16.61
N ASN A 239 -5.64 -19.52 17.13
CA ASN A 239 -5.32 -18.29 16.42
C ASN A 239 -4.49 -18.53 15.16
N ASP A 240 -3.45 -19.35 15.24
CA ASP A 240 -2.62 -19.69 14.07
C ASP A 240 -3.44 -20.40 12.99
N MET A 241 -4.41 -21.23 13.35
CA MET A 241 -5.32 -21.84 12.37
C MET A 241 -6.14 -20.77 11.62
N GLU A 242 -6.73 -19.81 12.33
CA GLU A 242 -7.50 -18.74 11.68
C GLU A 242 -6.60 -17.81 10.85
N VAL A 243 -5.43 -17.42 11.35
CA VAL A 243 -4.45 -16.62 10.60
C VAL A 243 -4.01 -17.34 9.32
N ASN A 244 -3.71 -18.64 9.40
CA ASN A 244 -3.29 -19.43 8.24
C ASN A 244 -4.41 -19.58 7.22
N LYS A 245 -5.66 -19.69 7.67
CA LYS A 245 -6.84 -19.73 6.81
C LYS A 245 -7.04 -18.41 6.07
N GLU A 246 -6.96 -17.28 6.76
CA GLU A 246 -7.10 -15.95 6.14
C GLU A 246 -5.95 -15.63 5.17
N THR A 247 -4.74 -16.13 5.43
CA THR A 247 -3.56 -15.89 4.59
C THR A 247 -3.33 -16.95 3.50
N ALA A 248 -4.23 -17.92 3.33
CA ALA A 248 -4.08 -19.03 2.39
C ALA A 248 -4.21 -18.62 0.90
N PHE A 249 -5.05 -17.63 0.58
CA PHE A 249 -5.37 -17.25 -0.80
C PHE A 249 -4.21 -16.56 -1.51
N GLY A 250 -3.88 -16.93 -2.74
CA GLY A 250 -2.75 -16.34 -3.47
C GLY A 250 -1.41 -16.63 -2.80
N LYS A 251 -1.20 -17.85 -2.32
CA LYS A 251 0.07 -18.25 -1.68
C LYS A 251 1.11 -18.55 -2.76
N LEU A 252 2.23 -17.84 -2.70
CA LEU A 252 3.39 -18.04 -3.57
C LEU A 252 4.27 -19.18 -3.07
N VAL A 253 4.78 -20.00 -3.98
CA VAL A 253 5.86 -20.97 -3.74
C VAL A 253 7.04 -20.62 -4.63
N LEU A 254 8.18 -20.32 -4.02
CA LEU A 254 9.39 -19.91 -4.73
C LEU A 254 10.31 -21.07 -5.08
N ASN A 255 11.14 -20.87 -6.11
CA ASN A 255 12.16 -21.82 -6.52
C ASN A 255 13.49 -21.58 -5.78
N ASP A 256 13.95 -22.55 -5.00
CA ASP A 256 15.24 -22.55 -4.30
C ASP A 256 15.54 -21.22 -3.56
N HIS A 257 14.57 -20.68 -2.81
CA HIS A 257 14.67 -19.37 -2.17
C HIS A 257 14.02 -19.27 -0.78
N ASP A 258 14.33 -20.19 0.12
CA ASP A 258 13.71 -20.30 1.46
C ASP A 258 13.68 -18.99 2.25
N SER A 259 14.75 -18.19 2.19
CA SER A 259 14.78 -16.89 2.88
C SER A 259 13.76 -15.92 2.30
N LEU A 260 13.49 -15.93 1.01
CA LEU A 260 12.49 -15.06 0.41
C LEU A 260 11.08 -15.58 0.67
N GLN A 261 10.90 -16.92 0.63
CA GLN A 261 9.65 -17.58 0.99
C GLN A 261 9.23 -17.21 2.41
N ASN A 262 10.14 -17.33 3.38
CA ASN A 262 9.90 -16.95 4.77
C ASN A 262 9.49 -15.48 4.90
N LEU A 263 10.11 -14.58 4.13
CA LEU A 263 9.78 -13.16 4.16
C LEU A 263 8.36 -12.89 3.64
N ILE A 264 7.96 -13.58 2.57
CA ILE A 264 6.61 -13.48 1.97
C ILE A 264 5.56 -13.97 2.97
N ASP A 265 5.71 -15.19 3.50
CA ASP A 265 4.76 -15.77 4.43
C ASP A 265 4.63 -14.91 5.70
N PHE A 266 5.77 -14.41 6.19
CA PHE A 266 5.81 -13.54 7.36
C PHE A 266 5.12 -12.18 7.14
N ASN A 267 5.42 -11.48 6.04
CA ASN A 267 4.82 -10.18 5.79
C ASN A 267 3.32 -10.28 5.43
N LYS A 268 2.85 -11.43 4.95
CA LYS A 268 1.41 -11.69 4.77
C LYS A 268 0.66 -11.72 6.10
N ARG A 269 1.26 -12.35 7.13
CA ARG A 269 0.75 -12.34 8.51
C ARG A 269 0.74 -10.92 9.09
N ILE A 270 1.78 -10.12 8.82
CA ILE A 270 1.82 -8.72 9.28
C ILE A 270 0.72 -7.90 8.60
N PHE A 271 0.56 -8.03 7.28
CA PHE A 271 -0.49 -7.34 6.52
C PHE A 271 -1.88 -7.63 7.10
N LEU A 272 -2.18 -8.91 7.37
CA LEU A 272 -3.45 -9.30 8.01
C LEU A 272 -3.62 -8.60 9.37
N SER A 273 -2.59 -8.60 10.20
CA SER A 273 -2.65 -8.01 11.54
C SER A 273 -2.90 -6.51 11.52
N ALA A 274 -2.43 -5.80 10.49
CA ALA A 274 -2.46 -4.33 10.42
C ALA A 274 -3.77 -3.77 9.85
N GLN A 275 -4.60 -4.59 9.19
CA GLN A 275 -5.94 -4.22 8.79
C GLN A 275 -6.93 -4.58 9.89
N ASP A 276 -7.76 -3.63 10.31
CA ASP A 276 -8.86 -3.99 11.20
C ASP A 276 -9.98 -4.76 10.47
N LYS A 277 -10.85 -5.42 11.24
CA LYS A 277 -11.95 -6.23 10.71
C LYS A 277 -13.00 -5.44 9.93
N SER A 278 -13.08 -4.12 10.13
CA SER A 278 -13.93 -3.24 9.32
C SER A 278 -13.25 -2.74 8.05
N GLY A 279 -11.97 -3.06 7.87
CA GLY A 279 -11.20 -2.75 6.67
C GLY A 279 -10.32 -1.52 6.77
N ALA A 280 -10.32 -0.78 7.88
CA ALA A 280 -9.43 0.36 8.01
C ALA A 280 -7.97 -0.12 8.03
N MET A 281 -7.16 0.49 7.20
CA MET A 281 -5.75 0.16 7.03
C MET A 281 -4.89 1.35 7.46
N GLN A 282 -3.93 1.10 8.34
CA GLN A 282 -2.92 2.08 8.73
C GLN A 282 -1.71 1.97 7.80
N ALA A 283 -1.07 3.08 7.46
CA ALA A 283 0.13 3.08 6.61
C ALA A 283 1.30 2.31 7.26
N ALA A 284 1.46 2.53 8.57
CA ALA A 284 2.40 1.82 9.43
C ALA A 284 1.81 1.61 10.82
N LEU A 285 2.37 0.66 11.56
CA LEU A 285 2.05 0.52 12.99
C LEU A 285 2.77 1.54 13.87
N GLN A 286 3.76 2.26 13.34
CA GLN A 286 4.52 3.26 14.09
C GLN A 286 3.69 4.52 14.28
N LYS A 287 3.81 5.12 15.47
CA LYS A 287 3.07 6.30 15.89
C LYS A 287 2.94 7.37 14.81
N ILE A 288 4.02 7.81 14.16
CA ILE A 288 4.00 8.89 13.15
C ILE A 288 3.05 8.63 11.97
N TYR A 289 2.89 7.36 11.57
CA TYR A 289 2.06 6.91 10.44
C TYR A 289 0.81 6.11 10.87
N TYR A 290 0.49 6.11 12.17
CA TYR A 290 -0.69 5.42 12.70
C TYR A 290 -1.96 6.25 12.47
N LEU A 291 -2.29 6.36 11.19
CA LEU A 291 -3.27 7.23 10.55
C LEU A 291 -3.82 6.49 9.30
N ILE A 292 -5.10 6.69 8.96
CA ILE A 292 -5.76 5.98 7.84
C ILE A 292 -5.62 6.77 6.55
N TRP A 293 -4.52 6.54 5.83
CA TRP A 293 -4.21 7.22 4.57
C TRP A 293 -4.94 6.53 3.41
N VAL A 294 -5.71 7.29 2.65
CA VAL A 294 -6.49 6.80 1.51
C VAL A 294 -5.58 6.23 0.42
N ARG A 295 -4.50 6.95 0.11
CA ARG A 295 -3.47 6.51 -0.83
C ARG A 295 -2.87 5.17 -0.40
N ASP A 296 -2.38 5.12 0.83
CA ASP A 296 -1.57 4.00 1.30
C ASP A 296 -2.43 2.73 1.42
N GLY A 297 -3.67 2.85 1.93
CA GLY A 297 -4.63 1.74 1.98
C GLY A 297 -5.08 1.27 0.59
N GLY A 298 -5.36 2.21 -0.33
CA GLY A 298 -5.77 1.89 -1.69
C GLY A 298 -4.66 1.22 -2.50
N LEU A 299 -3.43 1.74 -2.40
CA LEU A 299 -2.25 1.14 -3.00
C LEU A 299 -1.98 -0.25 -2.41
N ALA A 300 -1.93 -0.35 -1.08
CA ALA A 300 -1.63 -1.60 -0.39
C ALA A 300 -2.59 -2.71 -0.82
N THR A 301 -3.89 -2.46 -0.70
CA THR A 301 -4.90 -3.49 -0.89
C THR A 301 -5.19 -3.81 -2.35
N SER A 302 -5.07 -2.85 -3.27
CA SER A 302 -5.20 -3.12 -4.71
C SER A 302 -4.08 -4.06 -5.20
N TRP A 303 -2.83 -3.81 -4.80
CA TRP A 303 -1.73 -4.73 -5.11
C TRP A 303 -1.84 -6.09 -4.40
N MET A 304 -2.40 -6.14 -3.18
CA MET A 304 -2.72 -7.43 -2.55
C MET A 304 -3.76 -8.22 -3.36
N ALA A 305 -4.79 -7.56 -3.91
CA ALA A 305 -5.75 -8.23 -4.78
C ALA A 305 -5.10 -8.78 -6.05
N TYR A 306 -4.07 -8.09 -6.59
CA TYR A 306 -3.29 -8.58 -7.72
C TYR A 306 -2.45 -9.82 -7.37
N SER A 307 -2.20 -10.08 -6.09
CA SER A 307 -1.59 -11.34 -5.62
C SER A 307 -2.58 -12.50 -5.49
N GLY A 308 -3.87 -12.26 -5.76
CA GLY A 308 -4.94 -13.25 -5.61
C GLY A 308 -5.56 -13.32 -4.22
N TRP A 309 -5.25 -12.37 -3.33
CA TRP A 309 -5.86 -12.24 -2.01
C TRP A 309 -6.74 -10.99 -1.94
N VAL A 310 -8.04 -11.16 -2.18
CA VAL A 310 -8.99 -10.06 -2.40
C VAL A 310 -9.63 -9.55 -1.11
N ASN A 311 -9.75 -10.40 -0.09
CA ASN A 311 -10.41 -10.04 1.18
C ASN A 311 -9.93 -8.69 1.75
N PRO A 312 -8.63 -8.33 1.73
CA PRO A 312 -8.21 -7.03 2.25
C PRO A 312 -8.73 -5.86 1.42
N LEU A 313 -8.78 -5.98 0.09
CA LEU A 313 -9.34 -4.96 -0.80
C LEU A 313 -10.84 -4.80 -0.59
N ASP A 314 -11.56 -5.91 -0.41
CA ASP A 314 -12.99 -5.89 -0.15
C ASP A 314 -13.32 -5.04 1.08
N LYS A 315 -12.69 -5.38 2.21
CA LYS A 315 -12.87 -4.66 3.48
C LYS A 315 -12.45 -3.18 3.35
N TRP A 316 -11.31 -2.90 2.72
CA TRP A 316 -10.82 -1.54 2.53
C TRP A 316 -11.78 -0.69 1.68
N THR A 317 -12.28 -1.26 0.57
CA THR A 317 -13.19 -0.54 -0.31
C THR A 317 -14.52 -0.25 0.39
N ASP A 318 -15.01 -1.19 1.20
CA ASP A 318 -16.19 -0.97 2.04
C ASP A 318 -15.99 0.19 3.03
N PHE A 319 -14.88 0.17 3.75
CA PHE A 319 -14.49 1.24 4.67
C PHE A 319 -14.38 2.58 3.94
N LEU A 320 -13.68 2.62 2.81
CA LEU A 320 -13.43 3.86 2.09
C LEU A 320 -14.72 4.48 1.55
N MET A 321 -15.61 3.69 0.94
CA MET A 321 -16.90 4.16 0.43
C MET A 321 -17.83 4.68 1.54
N ALA A 322 -17.70 4.13 2.76
CA ALA A 322 -18.46 4.60 3.92
C ALA A 322 -17.93 5.93 4.50
N ASN A 323 -16.71 6.35 4.14
CA ASN A 323 -16.03 7.50 4.76
C ASN A 323 -15.51 8.54 3.75
N PRO A 324 -16.33 9.07 2.83
CA PRO A 324 -15.91 10.22 2.03
C PRO A 324 -15.72 11.45 2.92
N THR A 325 -14.81 12.32 2.52
CA THR A 325 -14.64 13.64 3.12
C THR A 325 -15.80 14.53 2.69
N ASN A 326 -16.51 15.11 3.65
CA ASN A 326 -17.59 16.08 3.39
C ASN A 326 -17.05 17.50 3.63
N ILE A 327 -17.04 18.32 2.59
CA ILE A 327 -16.53 19.69 2.64
C ILE A 327 -17.65 20.70 2.61
N GLU A 328 -17.53 21.67 3.51
CA GLU A 328 -18.30 22.90 3.59
C GLU A 328 -17.33 24.00 4.04
N GLU A 329 -16.43 24.44 3.16
CA GLU A 329 -15.37 25.40 3.49
C GLU A 329 -15.21 26.44 2.37
N ASN A 330 -15.12 27.72 2.73
CA ASN A 330 -14.89 28.83 1.79
C ASN A 330 -15.85 28.86 0.58
N GLY A 331 -17.11 28.50 0.81
CA GLY A 331 -18.14 28.44 -0.25
C GLY A 331 -18.04 27.22 -1.16
N ARG A 332 -17.05 26.34 -0.97
CA ARG A 332 -16.98 25.03 -1.62
C ARG A 332 -17.79 24.02 -0.81
N THR A 333 -18.68 23.32 -1.49
CA THR A 333 -19.45 22.22 -0.91
C THR A 333 -19.30 20.99 -1.79
N GLY A 334 -19.21 19.81 -1.17
CA GLY A 334 -19.13 18.56 -1.92
C GLY A 334 -18.55 17.42 -1.11
N ARG A 335 -18.42 16.29 -1.79
CA ARG A 335 -17.83 15.06 -1.26
C ARG A 335 -16.60 14.73 -2.08
N PHE A 336 -15.51 14.36 -1.44
CA PHE A 336 -14.31 13.89 -2.13
C PHE A 336 -13.52 12.91 -1.25
N PHE A 337 -12.46 12.35 -1.79
CA PHE A 337 -11.51 11.52 -1.05
C PHE A 337 -10.21 12.31 -0.88
N GLY A 338 -9.97 12.81 0.33
CA GLY A 338 -8.71 13.47 0.67
C GLY A 338 -7.62 12.46 0.97
N GLN A 339 -6.50 12.94 1.51
CA GLN A 339 -5.41 12.03 1.86
C GLN A 339 -5.77 11.12 3.04
N MET A 340 -6.62 11.60 3.96
CA MET A 340 -7.03 10.87 5.15
C MET A 340 -8.50 10.50 5.06
N ALA A 341 -8.85 9.30 5.52
CA ALA A 341 -10.23 8.96 5.85
C ALA A 341 -10.61 9.65 7.17
N ASN A 342 -10.73 10.99 7.17
CA ASN A 342 -10.95 11.78 8.38
C ASN A 342 -11.88 12.98 8.13
N GLY A 343 -13.19 12.72 8.09
CA GLY A 343 -14.24 13.71 8.31
C GLY A 343 -14.03 15.09 7.68
N LYS A 344 -13.90 16.13 8.52
CA LYS A 344 -13.63 17.52 8.12
C LYS A 344 -12.14 17.88 8.19
N ILE A 345 -11.36 17.16 9.00
CA ILE A 345 -9.94 17.44 9.24
C ILE A 345 -9.12 16.46 8.40
N THR A 346 -8.90 16.81 7.14
CA THR A 346 -8.07 16.03 6.22
C THR A 346 -7.25 16.95 5.35
N LYS A 347 -6.11 16.45 4.89
CA LYS A 347 -5.36 17.04 3.79
C LYS A 347 -6.16 16.96 2.48
N TRP A 348 -6.20 18.06 1.74
CA TRP A 348 -6.87 18.16 0.45
C TRP A 348 -5.92 17.78 -0.70
N GLN A 349 -5.16 16.71 -0.49
CA GLN A 349 -4.29 16.17 -1.54
C GLN A 349 -5.14 15.60 -2.68
N GLU A 350 -4.73 15.90 -3.91
CA GLU A 350 -5.57 15.75 -5.10
C GLU A 350 -5.66 14.30 -5.62
N ASP A 351 -4.86 13.37 -5.09
CA ASP A 351 -4.74 11.99 -5.58
C ASP A 351 -5.67 10.98 -4.90
N GLY A 352 -6.34 11.33 -3.79
CA GLY A 352 -7.21 10.41 -3.05
C GLY A 352 -8.35 9.82 -3.89
N LEU A 353 -8.87 10.58 -4.86
CA LEU A 353 -9.87 10.10 -5.82
C LEU A 353 -9.37 8.89 -6.63
N PHE A 354 -8.12 8.93 -7.10
CA PHE A 354 -7.56 7.84 -7.89
C PHE A 354 -7.58 6.53 -7.11
N TYR A 355 -7.11 6.54 -5.86
CA TYR A 355 -7.06 5.34 -5.03
C TYR A 355 -8.45 4.81 -4.66
N ALA A 356 -9.45 5.68 -4.50
CA ALA A 356 -10.83 5.26 -4.30
C ALA A 356 -11.42 4.56 -5.53
N VAL A 357 -11.26 5.17 -6.70
CA VAL A 357 -11.74 4.63 -7.98
C VAL A 357 -10.99 3.34 -8.35
N TRP A 358 -9.67 3.31 -8.14
CA TRP A 358 -8.84 2.14 -8.43
C TRP A 358 -9.19 0.96 -7.52
N SER A 359 -9.47 1.20 -6.24
CA SER A 359 -9.89 0.13 -5.32
C SER A 359 -11.23 -0.49 -5.77
N ALA A 360 -12.23 0.34 -6.09
CA ALA A 360 -13.54 -0.12 -6.55
C ALA A 360 -13.47 -0.83 -7.91
N PHE A 361 -12.70 -0.28 -8.86
CA PHE A 361 -12.47 -0.87 -10.17
C PHE A 361 -11.76 -2.22 -10.07
N THR A 362 -10.68 -2.29 -9.28
CA THR A 362 -9.94 -3.54 -9.05
C THR A 362 -10.83 -4.58 -8.40
N HIS A 363 -11.62 -4.20 -7.38
CA HIS A 363 -12.54 -5.13 -6.75
C HIS A 363 -13.51 -5.73 -7.77
N TRP A 364 -14.17 -4.89 -8.57
CA TRP A 364 -15.11 -5.35 -9.59
C TRP A 364 -14.44 -6.29 -10.60
N THR A 365 -13.33 -5.88 -11.18
CA THR A 365 -12.66 -6.65 -12.24
C THR A 365 -11.97 -7.91 -11.72
N GLN A 366 -11.64 -7.97 -10.43
CA GLN A 366 -11.07 -9.14 -9.77
C GLN A 366 -12.13 -10.12 -9.25
N THR A 367 -13.34 -9.67 -8.90
CA THR A 367 -14.38 -10.52 -8.25
C THR A 367 -15.62 -10.75 -9.09
N ASN A 368 -15.83 -9.92 -10.12
CA ASN A 368 -17.08 -9.74 -10.84
C ASN A 368 -18.25 -9.21 -9.96
N ASP A 369 -17.98 -8.72 -8.75
CA ASP A 369 -18.99 -8.09 -7.89
C ASP A 369 -19.04 -6.57 -8.13
N THR A 370 -20.23 -6.11 -8.51
CA THR A 370 -20.50 -4.72 -8.87
C THR A 370 -20.89 -3.82 -7.70
N LYS A 371 -20.84 -4.29 -6.44
CA LYS A 371 -21.34 -3.52 -5.28
C LYS A 371 -20.70 -2.14 -5.10
N TYR A 372 -19.42 -1.99 -5.44
CA TYR A 372 -18.70 -0.71 -5.32
C TYR A 372 -18.76 0.15 -6.58
N ILE A 373 -19.26 -0.40 -7.69
CA ILE A 373 -19.34 0.30 -8.98
C ILE A 373 -20.79 0.53 -9.43
N SER A 374 -21.76 0.37 -8.52
CA SER A 374 -23.19 0.56 -8.80
C SER A 374 -23.84 1.53 -7.82
N LYS A 375 -25.00 2.07 -8.21
CA LYS A 375 -25.88 2.91 -7.36
C LYS A 375 -25.13 4.07 -6.70
N ASP A 376 -25.22 4.17 -5.38
CA ASP A 376 -24.72 5.29 -4.58
C ASP A 376 -23.18 5.37 -4.54
N ASN A 377 -22.48 4.23 -4.66
CA ASN A 377 -21.02 4.21 -4.67
C ASN A 377 -20.46 4.80 -5.96
N LEU A 378 -20.99 4.40 -7.13
CA LEU A 378 -20.60 5.02 -8.41
C LEU A 378 -20.95 6.51 -8.42
N LYS A 379 -22.15 6.87 -7.94
CA LYS A 379 -22.55 8.27 -7.82
C LYS A 379 -21.61 9.08 -6.94
N LEU A 380 -21.19 8.54 -5.79
CA LEU A 380 -20.24 9.19 -4.89
C LEU A 380 -18.88 9.43 -5.59
N MET A 381 -18.34 8.43 -6.29
CA MET A 381 -17.08 8.59 -7.03
C MET A 381 -17.18 9.64 -8.14
N MET A 382 -18.32 9.70 -8.86
CA MET A 382 -18.57 10.72 -9.87
C MET A 382 -18.70 12.13 -9.26
N GLU A 383 -19.36 12.27 -8.11
CA GLU A 383 -19.44 13.53 -7.38
C GLU A 383 -18.05 14.00 -6.92
N ALA A 384 -17.23 13.07 -6.42
CA ALA A 384 -15.85 13.35 -6.03
C ALA A 384 -14.98 13.78 -7.21
N CYS A 385 -15.16 13.16 -8.38
CA CYS A 385 -14.51 13.57 -9.63
C CYS A 385 -14.90 14.99 -10.03
N ASN A 386 -16.21 15.32 -10.01
CA ASN A 386 -16.67 16.66 -10.34
C ASN A 386 -16.13 17.71 -9.34
N TRP A 387 -16.09 17.38 -8.05
CA TRP A 387 -15.51 18.26 -7.04
C TRP A 387 -14.01 18.51 -7.28
N LEU A 388 -13.26 17.47 -7.64
CA LEU A 388 -11.83 17.60 -7.92
C LEU A 388 -11.57 18.46 -9.17
N GLU A 389 -12.39 18.30 -10.21
CA GLU A 389 -12.36 19.16 -11.40
C GLU A 389 -12.61 20.64 -11.02
N ASP A 390 -13.64 20.92 -10.24
CA ASP A 390 -13.94 22.28 -9.75
C ASP A 390 -12.82 22.84 -8.85
N TYR A 391 -12.12 21.97 -8.13
CA TYR A 391 -11.05 22.36 -7.21
C TYR A 391 -9.74 22.69 -7.94
N CYS A 392 -9.25 21.78 -8.80
CA CYS A 392 -7.88 21.85 -9.32
C CYS A 392 -7.72 21.61 -10.83
N TYR A 393 -8.78 21.50 -11.62
CA TYR A 393 -8.66 21.49 -13.08
C TYR A 393 -8.57 22.91 -13.65
N ASP A 394 -7.45 23.25 -14.28
CA ASP A 394 -7.25 24.54 -14.94
C ASP A 394 -7.76 24.47 -16.38
N GLN A 395 -8.91 25.09 -16.65
CA GLN A 395 -9.54 25.11 -17.98
C GLN A 395 -8.64 25.71 -19.07
N LYS A 396 -7.74 26.64 -18.72
CA LYS A 396 -6.84 27.29 -19.68
C LYS A 396 -5.70 26.36 -20.08
N GLU A 397 -5.08 25.72 -19.11
CA GLU A 397 -4.01 24.74 -19.37
C GLU A 397 -4.58 23.42 -19.91
N GLY A 398 -5.83 23.09 -19.54
CA GLY A 398 -6.45 21.80 -19.79
C GLY A 398 -5.79 20.66 -19.01
N LEU A 399 -5.27 20.97 -17.82
CA LEU A 399 -4.54 20.06 -16.94
C LEU A 399 -4.99 20.27 -15.49
N PHE A 400 -4.88 19.22 -14.70
CA PHE A 400 -4.96 19.31 -13.25
C PHE A 400 -3.65 19.86 -12.69
N TYR A 401 -3.74 20.76 -11.70
CA TYR A 401 -2.60 21.16 -10.89
C TYR A 401 -2.66 20.52 -9.50
N ARG A 402 -1.50 20.33 -8.88
CA ARG A 402 -1.37 19.96 -7.47
C ARG A 402 -0.88 21.13 -6.64
N GLN A 403 -1.32 21.20 -5.40
CA GLN A 403 -0.78 22.08 -4.37
C GLN A 403 0.05 21.30 -3.33
N TYR A 404 0.46 20.08 -3.67
CA TYR A 404 1.28 19.22 -2.84
C TYR A 404 2.34 18.55 -3.71
N PHE A 405 3.48 18.23 -3.13
CA PHE A 405 4.44 17.26 -3.67
C PHE A 405 4.61 16.18 -2.60
N CYS A 406 4.46 14.92 -2.98
CA CYS A 406 4.18 13.83 -2.05
C CYS A 406 3.12 14.26 -1.01
N GLU A 407 3.44 14.27 0.28
CA GLU A 407 2.53 14.63 1.38
C GLU A 407 2.68 16.08 1.89
N THR A 408 3.59 16.84 1.29
CA THR A 408 3.98 18.17 1.79
C THR A 408 3.26 19.26 1.00
N PRO A 409 2.57 20.21 1.68
CA PRO A 409 1.88 21.30 1.02
C PRO A 409 2.85 22.30 0.38
N LEU A 410 2.53 22.73 -0.84
CA LEU A 410 3.17 23.84 -1.55
C LEU A 410 2.64 25.20 -1.04
N TYR A 411 3.29 26.30 -1.42
CA TYR A 411 3.04 27.64 -0.84
C TYR A 411 1.61 28.18 -1.01
N ASN A 412 0.88 27.74 -2.04
CA ASN A 412 -0.50 28.16 -2.29
C ASN A 412 -1.53 27.13 -1.80
N SER A 413 -1.07 26.06 -1.16
CA SER A 413 -1.96 25.10 -0.55
C SER A 413 -2.69 25.72 0.63
N ARG A 414 -3.97 25.39 0.77
CA ARG A 414 -4.75 25.66 2.01
C ARG A 414 -4.00 25.20 3.26
N ASP A 415 -3.22 24.14 3.08
CA ASP A 415 -2.56 23.34 4.10
C ASP A 415 -1.17 23.84 4.48
N PHE A 416 -0.65 24.85 3.80
CA PHE A 416 0.70 25.36 4.03
C PHE A 416 0.85 25.94 5.45
N GLY A 417 1.86 25.46 6.20
CA GLY A 417 2.09 25.84 7.59
C GLY A 417 1.33 25.00 8.64
N TRP A 418 0.72 23.89 8.22
CA TRP A 418 -0.07 23.01 9.08
C TRP A 418 0.28 21.54 8.85
N ASP A 419 0.22 20.74 9.92
CA ASP A 419 0.09 19.28 9.83
C ASP A 419 -1.39 18.96 9.71
N ASN A 420 -1.92 18.99 8.48
CA ASN A 420 -3.35 18.79 8.24
C ASN A 420 -3.80 17.34 8.32
N ALA A 421 -2.90 16.40 8.60
CA ALA A 421 -3.34 15.09 9.06
C ALA A 421 -4.13 15.22 10.37
N VAL A 422 -3.74 16.19 11.22
CA VAL A 422 -4.35 16.44 12.54
C VAL A 422 -4.74 17.90 12.82
N GLY A 423 -4.59 18.80 11.84
CA GLY A 423 -4.97 20.20 11.94
C GLY A 423 -4.09 21.05 12.87
N LYS A 424 -2.85 20.62 13.14
CA LYS A 424 -1.93 21.30 14.07
C LYS A 424 -1.07 22.33 13.31
N PRO A 425 -0.95 23.59 13.76
CA PRO A 425 0.00 24.54 13.18
C PRO A 425 1.45 24.04 13.33
N VAL A 426 2.27 24.19 12.29
CA VAL A 426 3.68 23.80 12.30
C VAL A 426 4.55 25.02 12.01
N LEU A 427 5.51 25.30 12.90
CA LEU A 427 6.52 26.34 12.67
C LEU A 427 7.71 25.75 11.92
N GLY A 428 8.12 26.43 10.84
CA GLY A 428 9.36 26.09 10.12
C GLY A 428 9.23 24.96 9.09
N TRP A 429 8.03 24.48 8.79
CA TRP A 429 7.81 23.60 7.65
C TRP A 429 7.72 24.45 6.38
N ASP A 430 8.82 24.55 5.64
CA ASP A 430 8.88 25.25 4.36
C ASP A 430 8.89 24.21 3.23
N ALA A 431 8.13 24.46 2.16
CA ALA A 431 8.19 23.61 0.98
C ALA A 431 9.58 23.76 0.33
N PRO A 432 10.26 22.67 -0.06
CA PRO A 432 11.55 22.73 -0.72
C PRO A 432 11.42 23.56 -2.01
N PRO A 433 12.32 24.52 -2.22
CA PRO A 433 12.31 25.30 -3.44
C PRO A 433 12.79 24.44 -4.61
N TYR A 434 12.24 24.69 -5.81
CA TYR A 434 12.74 24.09 -7.04
C TYR A 434 13.57 25.09 -7.81
N LYS A 435 14.83 24.75 -8.12
CA LYS A 435 15.79 25.65 -8.78
C LYS A 435 15.84 27.05 -8.13
N GLY A 436 15.79 27.08 -6.79
CA GLY A 436 15.83 28.31 -5.99
C GLY A 436 14.52 29.12 -5.94
N LYS A 437 13.41 28.59 -6.47
CA LYS A 437 12.10 29.23 -6.49
C LYS A 437 11.11 28.52 -5.59
N LYS A 438 10.30 29.31 -4.87
CA LYS A 438 9.18 28.84 -4.06
C LYS A 438 8.02 28.45 -4.99
N ILE A 439 7.56 27.20 -4.91
CA ILE A 439 6.57 26.64 -5.84
C ILE A 439 5.18 26.69 -5.22
N GLU A 440 4.22 27.27 -5.92
CA GLU A 440 2.82 27.36 -5.50
C GLU A 440 1.99 26.16 -5.90
N ARG A 441 2.25 25.65 -7.12
CA ARG A 441 1.55 24.51 -7.71
C ARG A 441 2.36 23.87 -8.84
N SER A 442 2.02 22.64 -9.20
CA SER A 442 2.59 21.91 -10.33
C SER A 442 1.50 21.30 -11.22
N TYR A 443 1.69 21.37 -12.54
CA TYR A 443 0.95 20.56 -13.51
C TYR A 443 1.84 19.37 -13.87
N ASP A 444 1.81 18.34 -13.02
CA ASP A 444 2.70 17.19 -13.12
C ASP A 444 2.05 15.94 -13.69
N ILE A 445 2.88 15.02 -14.16
CA ILE A 445 2.43 13.77 -14.77
C ILE A 445 1.70 12.88 -13.76
N TYR A 446 2.00 12.97 -12.46
CA TYR A 446 1.36 12.16 -11.43
C TYR A 446 -0.13 12.41 -11.37
N ILE A 447 -0.57 13.65 -11.10
CA ILE A 447 -2.01 13.93 -11.00
C ILE A 447 -2.73 13.76 -12.33
N ASN A 448 -2.07 14.06 -13.45
CA ASN A 448 -2.72 14.04 -14.76
C ASN A 448 -2.84 12.62 -15.33
N LEU A 449 -1.84 11.74 -15.14
CA LEU A 449 -1.98 10.31 -15.49
C LEU A 449 -2.97 9.61 -14.56
N PHE A 450 -3.01 9.98 -13.28
CA PHE A 450 -4.00 9.46 -12.34
C PHE A 450 -5.42 9.84 -12.76
N ASN A 451 -5.66 11.11 -13.10
CA ASN A 451 -6.97 11.56 -13.56
C ASN A 451 -7.34 11.02 -14.94
N TYR A 452 -6.36 10.82 -15.84
CA TYR A 452 -6.59 10.06 -17.07
C TYR A 452 -7.14 8.67 -16.73
N SER A 453 -6.47 7.94 -15.84
CA SER A 453 -6.91 6.60 -15.44
C SER A 453 -8.25 6.61 -14.69
N VAL A 454 -8.54 7.63 -13.87
CA VAL A 454 -9.87 7.82 -13.26
C VAL A 454 -10.94 7.96 -14.31
N TYR A 455 -10.74 8.81 -15.32
CA TYR A 455 -11.70 8.96 -16.42
C TYR A 455 -11.89 7.65 -17.18
N ARG A 456 -10.83 6.87 -17.39
CA ARG A 456 -10.91 5.55 -18.03
C ARG A 456 -11.70 4.53 -17.20
N MET A 457 -11.39 4.42 -15.91
CA MET A 457 -12.13 3.53 -15.00
C MET A 457 -13.59 3.93 -14.88
N LEU A 458 -13.90 5.23 -14.70
CA LEU A 458 -15.29 5.72 -14.64
C LEU A 458 -16.04 5.52 -15.96
N HIS A 459 -15.37 5.70 -17.10
CA HIS A 459 -15.93 5.40 -18.41
C HIS A 459 -16.35 3.93 -18.53
N GLU A 460 -15.57 3.01 -17.96
CA GLU A 460 -15.88 1.58 -18.00
C GLU A 460 -17.00 1.19 -17.02
N MET A 461 -16.98 1.73 -15.81
CA MET A 461 -17.99 1.45 -14.78
C MET A 461 -19.36 2.10 -15.05
N CYS A 462 -19.42 3.15 -15.89
CA CYS A 462 -20.68 3.82 -16.22
C CYS A 462 -21.51 3.07 -17.28
N GLU A 463 -22.79 2.85 -16.99
CA GLU A 463 -23.75 2.27 -17.95
C GLU A 463 -24.39 3.32 -18.87
N VAL A 464 -24.55 4.56 -18.40
CA VAL A 464 -25.24 5.63 -19.13
C VAL A 464 -24.33 6.18 -20.23
N GLN A 465 -24.72 5.96 -21.50
CA GLN A 465 -23.89 6.26 -22.67
C GLN A 465 -23.42 7.72 -22.74
N GLY A 466 -24.26 8.69 -22.38
CA GLY A 466 -23.87 10.11 -22.39
C GLY A 466 -22.77 10.46 -21.38
N ILE A 467 -22.87 9.92 -20.16
CA ILE A 467 -21.86 10.10 -19.10
C ILE A 467 -20.56 9.39 -19.50
N LYS A 468 -20.68 8.18 -20.02
CA LYS A 468 -19.57 7.39 -20.52
C LYS A 468 -18.78 8.11 -21.62
N ASN A 469 -19.46 8.62 -22.65
CA ASN A 469 -18.82 9.37 -23.73
C ASN A 469 -18.09 10.61 -23.20
N ASN A 470 -18.70 11.34 -22.28
CA ASN A 470 -18.08 12.51 -21.65
C ASN A 470 -16.76 12.17 -20.95
N TYR A 471 -16.67 11.06 -20.21
CA TYR A 471 -15.40 10.66 -19.59
C TYR A 471 -14.33 10.23 -20.62
N ALA A 472 -14.72 9.57 -21.71
CA ALA A 472 -13.77 9.27 -22.81
C ALA A 472 -13.23 10.55 -23.46
N GLU A 473 -14.10 11.52 -23.74
CA GLU A 473 -13.71 12.82 -24.30
C GLU A 473 -12.78 13.59 -23.36
N LYS A 474 -13.05 13.57 -22.05
CA LYS A 474 -12.18 14.17 -21.03
C LYS A 474 -10.79 13.50 -20.98
N ALA A 475 -10.73 12.16 -21.03
CA ALA A 475 -9.48 11.42 -21.05
C ALA A 475 -8.64 11.79 -22.29
N GLU A 476 -9.25 11.79 -23.47
CA GLU A 476 -8.58 12.17 -24.73
C GLU A 476 -8.08 13.62 -24.69
N ALA A 477 -8.92 14.54 -24.23
CA ALA A 477 -8.53 15.96 -24.10
C ALA A 477 -7.32 16.12 -23.18
N LEU A 478 -7.28 15.38 -22.06
CA LEU A 478 -6.17 15.44 -21.11
C LEU A 478 -4.86 14.93 -21.73
N VAL A 479 -4.90 13.83 -22.51
CA VAL A 479 -3.73 13.30 -23.23
C VAL A 479 -3.15 14.34 -24.18
N GLN A 480 -3.99 15.00 -24.98
CA GLN A 480 -3.52 16.03 -25.90
C GLN A 480 -2.81 17.18 -25.19
N LYS A 481 -3.26 17.53 -23.97
CA LYS A 481 -2.65 18.58 -23.14
C LYS A 481 -1.39 18.12 -22.43
N MET A 482 -1.25 16.83 -22.14
CA MET A 482 -0.06 16.24 -21.54
C MET A 482 1.11 16.08 -22.52
N LYS A 483 0.88 15.95 -23.84
CA LYS A 483 1.94 15.73 -24.85
C LYS A 483 3.24 16.55 -24.66
N PRO A 484 3.21 17.86 -24.35
CA PRO A 484 4.43 18.64 -24.11
C PRO A 484 5.29 18.16 -22.92
N LEU A 485 4.72 17.38 -22.01
CA LEU A 485 5.42 16.75 -20.87
C LEU A 485 6.15 15.46 -21.28
N PHE A 486 5.87 14.91 -22.46
CA PHE A 486 6.41 13.64 -22.96
C PHE A 486 7.28 13.88 -24.21
N PRO A 487 8.50 14.42 -24.06
CA PRO A 487 9.41 14.57 -25.18
C PRO A 487 9.78 13.22 -25.81
N GLU A 488 9.81 13.17 -27.15
CA GLU A 488 10.15 11.96 -27.90
C GLU A 488 11.54 11.43 -27.54
N GLY A 489 11.64 10.11 -27.32
CA GLY A 489 12.88 9.40 -27.02
C GLY A 489 13.54 9.76 -25.68
N LYS A 490 12.80 10.38 -24.75
CA LYS A 490 13.30 10.76 -23.43
C LYS A 490 12.27 10.43 -22.35
N MET A 491 12.74 10.29 -21.11
CA MET A 491 11.86 10.25 -19.94
C MET A 491 10.98 11.52 -19.89
N PRO A 492 9.71 11.40 -19.44
CA PRO A 492 8.83 12.54 -19.32
C PRO A 492 9.39 13.58 -18.34
N TYR A 493 9.06 14.84 -18.57
CA TYR A 493 9.24 15.86 -17.55
C TYR A 493 8.34 15.53 -16.35
N TYR A 494 8.78 15.87 -15.14
CA TYR A 494 7.91 15.79 -13.97
C TYR A 494 6.66 16.64 -14.19
N GLY A 495 6.82 17.87 -14.69
CA GLY A 495 5.70 18.78 -14.93
C GLY A 495 6.09 20.24 -15.04
N LYS A 496 5.09 21.11 -15.22
CA LYS A 496 5.26 22.57 -15.12
C LYS A 496 5.09 23.01 -13.67
N ALA A 497 6.14 23.50 -13.02
CA ALA A 497 6.08 24.10 -11.69
C ALA A 497 5.86 25.62 -11.79
N VAL A 498 4.85 26.15 -11.11
CA VAL A 498 4.54 27.58 -11.06
C VAL A 498 5.05 28.14 -9.74
N ALA A 499 5.95 29.12 -9.83
CA ALA A 499 6.54 29.79 -8.67
C ALA A 499 5.68 30.94 -8.14
N THR A 500 5.93 31.37 -6.91
CA THR A 500 5.22 32.49 -6.25
C THR A 500 5.38 33.84 -6.94
N ASP A 501 6.39 33.99 -7.79
CA ASP A 501 6.60 35.20 -8.61
C ASP A 501 5.93 35.09 -10.00
N GLY A 502 5.15 34.04 -10.24
CA GLY A 502 4.50 33.74 -11.52
C GLY A 502 5.39 33.07 -12.55
N THR A 503 6.68 32.82 -12.25
CA THR A 503 7.58 32.11 -13.16
C THR A 503 7.11 30.68 -13.35
N VAL A 504 7.07 30.21 -14.60
CA VAL A 504 6.81 28.80 -14.93
C VAL A 504 8.13 28.11 -15.26
N LEU A 505 8.42 27.03 -14.54
CA LEU A 505 9.60 26.19 -14.72
C LEU A 505 9.18 24.82 -15.23
N MET A 506 9.89 24.28 -16.22
CA MET A 506 9.76 22.86 -16.55
C MET A 506 10.64 22.06 -15.57
N ALA A 507 10.01 21.19 -14.78
CA ALA A 507 10.69 20.28 -13.88
C ALA A 507 11.09 19.00 -14.63
N ASP A 508 12.38 18.68 -14.63
CA ASP A 508 13.01 17.61 -15.40
C ASP A 508 13.32 16.39 -14.53
N GLY A 509 13.37 15.21 -15.16
CA GLY A 509 13.56 13.94 -14.48
C GLY A 509 12.55 13.74 -13.35
N TYR A 510 13.05 13.29 -12.19
CA TYR A 510 12.28 13.08 -10.96
C TYR A 510 11.71 14.37 -10.34
N GLY A 511 12.08 15.56 -10.83
CA GLY A 511 11.40 16.83 -10.54
C GLY A 511 11.30 17.21 -9.06
N LEU A 512 10.07 17.34 -8.57
CA LEU A 512 9.79 17.78 -7.19
C LEU A 512 9.77 16.62 -6.18
N ASP A 513 9.42 15.42 -6.64
CA ASP A 513 9.33 14.22 -5.81
C ASP A 513 9.54 12.97 -6.67
N GLU A 514 10.55 12.16 -6.30
CA GLU A 514 10.92 10.94 -7.03
C GLU A 514 9.84 9.85 -6.94
N THR A 515 9.17 9.73 -5.79
CA THR A 515 8.18 8.68 -5.54
C THR A 515 6.90 8.91 -6.35
N ASP A 516 6.37 10.14 -6.33
CA ASP A 516 5.21 10.50 -7.14
C ASP A 516 5.50 10.34 -8.63
N TYR A 517 6.71 10.69 -9.08
CA TYR A 517 7.11 10.49 -10.47
C TYR A 517 7.09 9.01 -10.88
N ILE A 518 7.61 8.12 -10.02
CA ILE A 518 7.59 6.67 -10.23
C ILE A 518 6.15 6.15 -10.25
N TRP A 519 5.33 6.53 -9.27
CA TRP A 519 3.94 6.07 -9.18
C TRP A 519 3.08 6.55 -10.34
N ALA A 520 3.34 7.74 -10.89
CA ALA A 520 2.66 8.23 -12.08
C ALA A 520 2.73 7.24 -13.25
N LEU A 521 3.87 6.55 -13.38
CA LEU A 521 4.19 5.65 -14.48
C LEU A 521 3.96 4.17 -14.14
N THR A 522 3.67 3.83 -12.88
CA THR A 522 3.62 2.43 -12.41
C THR A 522 2.31 2.02 -11.75
N CYS A 523 1.54 2.95 -11.18
CA CYS A 523 0.28 2.63 -10.49
C CYS A 523 -0.96 2.60 -11.40
N PRO A 524 -1.14 3.51 -12.38
CA PRO A 524 -2.37 3.56 -13.15
C PRO A 524 -2.62 2.28 -13.95
N PRO A 525 -3.80 1.63 -13.82
CA PRO A 525 -4.14 0.49 -14.68
C PRO A 525 -4.35 0.89 -16.13
N PHE A 526 -4.66 2.17 -16.40
CA PHE A 526 -4.77 2.72 -17.75
C PHE A 526 -3.75 3.83 -17.96
N LEU A 527 -2.94 3.69 -19.00
CA LEU A 527 -2.00 4.71 -19.45
C LEU A 527 -2.23 5.05 -20.94
N PRO A 528 -1.97 6.29 -21.37
CA PRO A 528 -2.22 6.70 -22.76
C PRO A 528 -1.32 5.97 -23.75
N LYS A 529 -1.91 5.42 -24.84
CA LYS A 529 -1.19 4.75 -25.94
C LYS A 529 -0.22 5.67 -26.69
N GLU A 530 -0.44 6.97 -26.62
CA GLU A 530 0.37 7.98 -27.30
C GLU A 530 1.76 8.08 -26.69
N PHE A 531 1.97 7.53 -25.49
CA PHE A 531 3.19 7.61 -24.74
C PHE A 531 3.89 6.25 -24.67
N ASP A 532 5.21 6.28 -24.67
CA ASP A 532 6.07 5.10 -24.69
C ASP A 532 6.31 4.55 -23.28
N ILE A 533 5.21 4.13 -22.65
CA ILE A 533 5.14 3.73 -21.24
C ILE A 533 6.12 2.59 -20.94
N ASP A 534 6.17 1.57 -21.79
CA ASP A 534 7.02 0.39 -21.60
C ASP A 534 8.50 0.79 -21.50
N SER A 535 8.93 1.71 -22.36
CA SER A 535 10.31 2.22 -22.34
C SER A 535 10.59 3.08 -21.11
N TYR A 536 9.61 3.84 -20.62
CA TYR A 536 9.76 4.60 -19.38
C TYR A 536 9.89 3.67 -18.17
N GLN A 537 9.04 2.66 -18.06
CA GLN A 537 9.09 1.66 -16.99
C GLN A 537 10.40 0.87 -17.03
N LYS A 538 10.88 0.49 -18.22
CA LYS A 538 12.20 -0.12 -18.38
C LYS A 538 13.32 0.82 -17.92
N THR A 539 13.25 2.11 -18.27
CA THR A 539 14.25 3.10 -17.84
C THR A 539 14.24 3.27 -16.31
N LEU A 540 13.08 3.30 -15.67
CA LEU A 540 12.97 3.32 -14.20
C LEU A 540 13.62 2.08 -13.57
N PHE A 541 13.45 0.91 -14.18
CA PHE A 541 14.11 -0.31 -13.73
C PHE A 541 15.63 -0.26 -13.92
N ASP A 542 16.10 0.22 -15.07
CA ASP A 542 17.54 0.40 -15.32
C ASP A 542 18.16 1.39 -14.30
N ASP A 543 17.46 2.50 -13.99
CA ASP A 543 17.87 3.46 -12.95
C ASP A 543 17.93 2.82 -11.56
N LEU A 544 16.92 2.01 -11.20
CA LEU A 544 16.85 1.26 -9.94
C LEU A 544 18.01 0.26 -9.78
N LEU A 545 18.51 -0.32 -10.87
CA LEU A 545 19.68 -1.20 -10.83
C LEU A 545 20.99 -0.43 -10.56
N VAL A 546 21.04 0.85 -10.93
CA VAL A 546 22.20 1.74 -10.73
C VAL A 546 22.16 2.40 -9.35
N LYS A 547 21.03 2.99 -8.97
CA LYS A 547 20.78 3.59 -7.66
C LYS A 547 19.90 2.62 -6.87
N LYS A 548 20.46 1.94 -5.88
CA LYS A 548 19.72 0.95 -5.07
C LYS A 548 19.28 1.48 -3.71
N ASP A 549 19.90 2.56 -3.26
CA ASP A 549 19.65 3.18 -1.96
C ASP A 549 18.63 4.32 -2.10
N GLU A 550 18.01 4.70 -0.98
CA GLU A 550 17.14 5.87 -0.83
C GLU A 550 15.80 5.79 -1.58
N TYR A 551 15.41 4.60 -2.05
CA TYR A 551 14.05 4.38 -2.56
C TYR A 551 13.07 4.09 -1.44
N PHE A 552 11.91 4.74 -1.48
CA PHE A 552 10.70 4.22 -0.86
C PHE A 552 10.39 2.85 -1.48
N LEU A 553 10.31 1.80 -0.66
CA LEU A 553 10.15 0.44 -1.14
C LEU A 553 8.84 0.23 -1.90
N ALA A 554 7.78 0.98 -1.59
CA ALA A 554 6.57 0.93 -2.38
C ALA A 554 6.74 1.43 -3.83
N GLY A 555 7.55 2.47 -4.05
CA GLY A 555 7.94 2.92 -5.39
C GLY A 555 8.90 1.94 -6.05
N TYR A 556 9.85 1.40 -5.28
CA TYR A 556 10.76 0.35 -5.74
C TYR A 556 10.00 -0.86 -6.30
N PHE A 557 9.04 -1.37 -5.54
CA PHE A 557 8.26 -2.54 -5.93
C PHE A 557 7.19 -2.23 -6.97
N SER A 558 6.64 -1.01 -7.03
CA SER A 558 5.72 -0.65 -8.12
C SER A 558 6.42 -0.67 -9.48
N ILE A 559 7.70 -0.29 -9.57
CA ILE A 559 8.51 -0.47 -10.79
C ILE A 559 8.57 -1.95 -11.17
N LEU A 560 8.90 -2.83 -10.22
CA LEU A 560 9.03 -4.26 -10.50
C LEU A 560 7.68 -4.91 -10.89
N ALA A 561 6.58 -4.39 -10.35
CA ALA A 561 5.24 -4.90 -10.59
C ALA A 561 4.68 -4.58 -11.99
N THR A 562 5.30 -3.68 -12.76
CA THR A 562 4.83 -3.36 -14.12
C THR A 562 5.60 -4.05 -15.24
N LEU A 563 6.78 -4.60 -14.95
CA LEU A 563 7.69 -5.14 -15.97
C LEU A 563 7.10 -6.34 -16.70
N GLU A 564 7.40 -6.43 -17.99
CA GLU A 564 7.14 -7.61 -18.84
C GLU A 564 8.35 -8.55 -18.79
N MET A 565 8.15 -9.81 -18.41
CA MET A 565 9.25 -10.76 -18.16
C MET A 565 10.03 -11.13 -19.42
N ASP A 566 9.43 -10.97 -20.60
CA ASP A 566 10.08 -11.23 -21.90
C ASP A 566 11.06 -10.11 -22.30
N ASP A 567 10.90 -8.92 -21.72
CA ASP A 567 11.68 -7.72 -22.07
C ASP A 567 12.84 -7.42 -21.10
N ILE A 568 12.92 -8.15 -19.98
CA ILE A 568 13.90 -7.90 -18.93
C ILE A 568 14.81 -9.10 -18.66
N ASN A 569 15.99 -8.79 -18.11
CA ASN A 569 16.86 -9.82 -17.55
C ASN A 569 16.35 -10.27 -16.18
N GLN A 570 15.78 -11.48 -16.11
CA GLN A 570 15.24 -12.04 -14.86
C GLN A 570 16.29 -12.22 -13.76
N ASP A 571 17.58 -12.34 -14.08
CA ASP A 571 18.64 -12.40 -13.08
C ASP A 571 18.85 -11.04 -12.41
N ASP A 572 18.69 -9.94 -13.16
CA ASP A 572 18.80 -8.59 -12.60
C ASP A 572 17.56 -8.23 -11.77
N LEU A 573 16.38 -8.69 -12.20
CA LEU A 573 15.16 -8.61 -11.38
C LEU A 573 15.33 -9.35 -10.05
N ARG A 574 15.84 -10.59 -10.09
CA ARG A 574 16.10 -11.36 -8.87
C ARG A 574 17.06 -10.64 -7.93
N LYS A 575 18.15 -10.06 -8.46
CA LYS A 575 19.10 -9.27 -7.65
C LYS A 575 18.45 -8.05 -7.00
N ALA A 576 17.51 -7.40 -7.68
CA ALA A 576 16.76 -6.27 -7.13
C ALA A 576 15.87 -6.71 -5.95
N ILE A 577 15.12 -7.80 -6.14
CA ILE A 577 14.28 -8.43 -5.12
C ILE A 577 15.11 -8.85 -3.90
N ASP A 578 16.24 -9.54 -4.12
CA ASP A 578 17.12 -10.02 -3.05
C ASP A 578 17.74 -8.87 -2.25
N TYR A 579 18.06 -7.77 -2.93
CA TYR A 579 18.56 -6.58 -2.29
C TYR A 579 17.52 -5.98 -1.32
N ALA A 580 16.29 -5.75 -1.79
CA ALA A 580 15.23 -5.20 -0.93
C ALA A 580 14.84 -6.14 0.21
N ALA A 581 14.80 -7.46 -0.06
CA ALA A 581 14.54 -8.47 0.97
C ALA A 581 15.59 -8.46 2.08
N LYS A 582 16.87 -8.30 1.73
CA LYS A 582 17.97 -8.21 2.70
C LYS A 582 17.79 -7.03 3.67
N GLU A 583 17.35 -5.88 3.19
CA GLU A 583 17.12 -4.69 4.02
C GLU A 583 16.05 -4.93 5.10
N CYS A 584 15.05 -5.77 4.80
CA CYS A 584 13.98 -6.13 5.73
C CYS A 584 14.46 -7.07 6.84
N TYR A 585 15.44 -7.93 6.55
CA TYR A 585 15.99 -8.88 7.52
C TYR A 585 16.87 -8.25 8.59
N ILE A 586 17.42 -7.07 8.35
CA ILE A 586 18.31 -6.40 9.29
C ILE A 586 17.46 -5.83 10.44
N PRO A 587 17.61 -6.28 11.70
CA PRO A 587 16.97 -5.63 12.83
C PRO A 587 17.61 -4.26 13.06
N TRP A 588 16.79 -3.24 13.29
CA TRP A 588 17.29 -1.91 13.62
C TRP A 588 17.35 -1.71 15.13
N LYS A 589 18.29 -0.86 15.57
CA LYS A 589 18.45 -0.53 16.99
C LYS A 589 17.13 -0.10 17.63
N ASN A 590 16.36 0.74 16.93
CA ASN A 590 15.13 1.35 17.45
C ASN A 590 13.87 0.52 17.13
N MET A 591 13.97 -0.39 16.17
CA MET A 591 12.88 -1.24 15.70
C MET A 591 13.42 -2.67 15.49
N PRO A 592 13.58 -3.46 16.57
CA PRO A 592 14.13 -4.81 16.50
C PRO A 592 13.09 -5.82 15.98
N MET A 593 12.48 -5.52 14.82
CA MET A 593 11.47 -6.33 14.16
C MET A 593 12.07 -6.85 12.85
N ALA A 594 13.01 -7.79 12.96
CA ALA A 594 13.64 -8.42 11.79
C ALA A 594 12.58 -9.13 10.94
N GLY A 595 12.72 -9.04 9.61
CA GLY A 595 11.77 -9.62 8.65
C GLY A 595 10.55 -8.74 8.36
N ALA A 596 10.25 -7.73 9.18
CA ALA A 596 9.19 -6.77 8.87
C ALA A 596 9.61 -5.83 7.74
N MET A 597 8.74 -5.62 6.75
CA MET A 597 8.98 -4.71 5.62
C MET A 597 9.30 -3.29 6.11
N VAL A 598 10.31 -2.68 5.48
CA VAL A 598 10.74 -1.30 5.75
C VAL A 598 10.10 -0.30 4.80
N GLU A 599 10.09 0.96 5.21
CA GLU A 599 9.69 2.06 4.33
C GLU A 599 10.71 2.33 3.22
N MET A 600 12.01 2.45 3.56
CA MET A 600 13.06 2.86 2.62
C MET A 600 14.26 1.91 2.62
N SER A 601 14.93 1.81 1.48
CA SER A 601 16.20 1.09 1.31
C SER A 601 17.42 1.96 1.62
N GLY A 602 18.53 1.37 2.03
CA GLY A 602 19.84 2.06 2.12
C GLY A 602 20.02 3.00 3.32
N PHE A 603 19.06 3.03 4.26
CA PHE A 603 19.13 3.91 5.44
C PHE A 603 19.80 3.20 6.65
N TYR A 604 21.13 3.33 6.76
CA TYR A 604 21.90 2.95 7.96
C TYR A 604 23.09 3.91 8.18
N PRO A 605 23.37 4.44 9.40
CA PRO A 605 22.80 4.12 10.72
C PRO A 605 21.83 5.18 11.31
N ALA A 606 21.13 4.76 12.37
CA ALA A 606 20.23 5.49 13.30
C ALA A 606 20.13 7.02 13.19
N GLY A 607 18.92 7.53 12.93
CA GLY A 607 18.56 8.95 13.14
C GLY A 607 17.55 9.55 12.16
N SER A 608 17.21 8.86 11.07
CA SER A 608 16.19 9.34 10.14
C SER A 608 14.78 9.04 10.67
N ASP A 609 13.84 9.97 10.43
CA ASP A 609 12.42 9.78 10.72
C ASP A 609 11.78 8.66 9.87
N HIS A 610 12.50 8.17 8.85
CA HIS A 610 12.10 7.10 7.94
C HIS A 610 12.45 5.68 8.40
N GLN A 611 12.81 5.52 9.68
CA GLN A 611 13.02 4.19 10.28
C GLN A 611 11.70 3.51 10.65
N ILE A 612 10.83 3.30 9.66
CA ILE A 612 9.50 2.73 9.85
C ILE A 612 9.45 1.28 9.41
N ARG A 613 8.97 0.44 10.34
CA ARG A 613 8.57 -0.94 10.12
C ARG A 613 7.59 -1.37 11.23
N PRO A 614 6.64 -2.28 10.97
CA PRO A 614 6.26 -2.76 9.64
C PRO A 614 5.62 -1.66 8.78
N GLN A 615 5.99 -1.58 7.50
CA GLN A 615 5.39 -0.66 6.52
C GLN A 615 4.43 -1.37 5.58
N ILE A 616 3.14 -1.09 5.72
CA ILE A 616 2.08 -1.90 5.11
C ILE A 616 1.90 -1.59 3.62
N PHE A 617 2.02 -0.32 3.21
CA PHE A 617 1.88 0.03 1.81
C PHE A 617 3.03 -0.49 0.93
N SER A 618 4.24 -0.61 1.47
CA SER A 618 5.36 -1.31 0.82
C SER A 618 5.09 -2.79 0.64
N MET A 619 4.41 -3.44 1.60
CA MET A 619 4.04 -4.85 1.50
C MET A 619 3.09 -5.10 0.32
N GLY A 620 2.08 -4.26 0.13
CA GLY A 620 1.15 -4.42 -1.00
C GLY A 620 1.89 -4.43 -2.33
N ALA A 621 2.67 -3.39 -2.63
CA ALA A 621 3.46 -3.32 -3.86
C ALA A 621 4.45 -4.49 -4.00
N TRP A 622 5.05 -4.96 -2.90
CA TRP A 622 5.89 -6.15 -2.90
C TRP A 622 5.16 -7.41 -3.35
N PHE A 623 3.96 -7.69 -2.82
CA PHE A 623 3.16 -8.84 -3.25
C PHE A 623 2.71 -8.72 -4.70
N GLY A 624 2.38 -7.50 -5.15
CA GLY A 624 2.14 -7.20 -6.56
C GLY A 624 3.33 -7.54 -7.44
N ALA A 625 4.53 -7.10 -7.06
CA ALA A 625 5.78 -7.39 -7.77
C ALA A 625 6.10 -8.88 -7.83
N MET A 626 6.05 -9.58 -6.69
CA MET A 626 6.32 -11.02 -6.61
C MET A 626 5.35 -11.84 -7.44
N THR A 627 4.07 -11.44 -7.47
CA THR A 627 3.05 -12.13 -8.28
C THR A 627 3.22 -11.84 -9.76
N ASN A 628 3.52 -10.58 -10.15
CA ASN A 628 3.73 -10.18 -11.55
C ASN A 628 4.82 -10.99 -12.24
N ILE A 629 5.83 -11.49 -11.53
CA ILE A 629 6.85 -12.40 -12.08
C ILE A 629 6.20 -13.64 -12.72
N ALA A 630 5.12 -14.14 -12.13
CA ALA A 630 4.42 -15.35 -12.56
C ALA A 630 3.15 -15.05 -13.36
N VAL A 631 2.29 -14.18 -12.81
CA VAL A 631 0.97 -13.82 -13.33
C VAL A 631 0.80 -12.31 -13.21
N LYS A 632 0.62 -11.65 -14.35
CA LYS A 632 0.32 -10.23 -14.43
C LYS A 632 -1.18 -10.00 -14.38
N ARG A 633 -1.63 -9.16 -13.46
CA ARG A 633 -2.99 -8.63 -13.46
C ARG A 633 -3.11 -7.52 -14.50
N LEU A 634 -4.00 -7.70 -15.48
CA LEU A 634 -4.34 -6.69 -16.48
C LEU A 634 -5.47 -5.78 -15.96
N PRO A 635 -5.94 -4.75 -16.68
CA PRO A 635 -7.18 -4.08 -16.32
C PRO A 635 -8.37 -5.06 -16.32
N HIS A 636 -8.44 -5.92 -17.34
CA HIS A 636 -9.40 -7.01 -17.48
C HIS A 636 -8.64 -8.28 -17.88
N GLY A 637 -8.76 -9.36 -17.12
CA GLY A 637 -8.01 -10.60 -17.39
C GLY A 637 -6.73 -10.79 -16.58
N LEU A 638 -6.12 -11.96 -16.80
CA LEU A 638 -4.83 -12.36 -16.25
C LEU A 638 -3.92 -12.76 -17.40
N ALA A 639 -2.64 -12.42 -17.34
CA ALA A 639 -1.63 -12.87 -18.28
C ALA A 639 -0.52 -13.66 -17.56
N LEU A 640 -0.12 -14.80 -18.12
CA LEU A 640 1.02 -15.55 -17.62
C LEU A 640 2.33 -14.90 -18.07
N GLN A 641 3.22 -14.72 -17.12
CA GLN A 641 4.59 -14.23 -17.30
C GLN A 641 5.61 -15.36 -17.11
N ALA A 642 5.30 -16.30 -16.19
CA ALA A 642 6.08 -17.51 -15.93
C ALA A 642 7.58 -17.27 -15.67
N GLY A 643 7.95 -16.19 -14.99
CA GLY A 643 9.33 -15.91 -14.59
C GLY A 643 9.89 -16.93 -13.58
N LYS A 644 11.21 -17.16 -13.61
CA LYS A 644 11.91 -18.30 -12.98
C LYS A 644 11.84 -18.35 -11.45
N LEU A 645 11.52 -17.24 -10.79
CA LEU A 645 11.58 -17.16 -9.32
C LEU A 645 10.40 -17.87 -8.64
N VAL A 646 9.25 -17.93 -9.31
CA VAL A 646 8.00 -18.48 -8.75
C VAL A 646 7.69 -19.82 -9.42
N ASN A 647 7.41 -20.84 -8.62
CA ASN A 647 7.02 -22.18 -9.07
C ASN A 647 5.50 -22.37 -9.06
N GLU A 648 4.83 -21.81 -8.05
CA GLU A 648 3.39 -22.00 -7.88
C GLU A 648 2.74 -20.78 -7.24
N ILE A 649 1.46 -20.54 -7.59
CA ILE A 649 0.53 -19.70 -6.84
C ILE A 649 -0.72 -20.52 -6.56
N THR A 650 -1.07 -20.75 -5.30
CA THR A 650 -2.25 -21.54 -4.93
C THR A 650 -3.42 -20.66 -4.53
N ASP A 651 -4.63 -21.13 -4.83
CA ASP A 651 -5.91 -20.50 -4.46
C ASP A 651 -5.96 -19.00 -4.83
N TYR A 652 -5.48 -18.64 -6.03
CA TYR A 652 -5.57 -17.27 -6.54
C TYR A 652 -7.04 -16.93 -6.84
N GLN A 653 -7.59 -15.93 -6.16
CA GLN A 653 -9.00 -15.53 -6.31
C GLN A 653 -9.20 -14.67 -7.55
N TYR A 654 -10.03 -15.09 -8.51
CA TYR A 654 -10.38 -14.33 -9.71
C TYR A 654 -11.79 -14.63 -10.21
N GLN A 655 -12.60 -13.58 -10.39
CA GLN A 655 -14.00 -13.61 -10.85
C GLN A 655 -14.88 -14.67 -10.15
N GLY A 656 -14.70 -14.82 -8.83
CA GLY A 656 -15.43 -15.82 -8.03
C GLY A 656 -14.88 -17.25 -8.13
N ASN A 657 -13.77 -17.46 -8.81
CA ASN A 657 -13.08 -18.74 -8.93
C ASN A 657 -11.74 -18.72 -8.16
N LEU A 658 -11.22 -19.92 -7.89
CA LEU A 658 -9.87 -20.18 -7.42
C LEU A 658 -9.03 -20.77 -8.55
N ILE A 659 -7.81 -20.27 -8.71
CA ILE A 659 -6.88 -20.75 -9.74
C ILE A 659 -5.58 -21.17 -9.06
N ASP A 660 -5.16 -22.42 -9.30
CA ASP A 660 -3.82 -22.89 -8.98
C ASP A 660 -2.94 -22.72 -10.22
N PHE A 661 -1.90 -21.89 -10.11
CA PHE A 661 -0.91 -21.67 -11.15
C PHE A 661 0.34 -22.49 -10.86
N LYS A 662 0.81 -23.29 -11.82
CA LYS A 662 2.08 -24.02 -11.73
C LYS A 662 2.97 -23.69 -12.92
N PHE A 663 4.28 -23.69 -12.70
CA PHE A 663 5.23 -23.38 -13.75
C PHE A 663 6.33 -24.44 -13.85
N GLU A 664 6.50 -25.00 -15.05
CA GLU A 664 7.41 -26.11 -15.31
C GLU A 664 8.43 -25.75 -16.41
N GLY A 665 9.59 -26.40 -16.38
CA GLY A 665 10.64 -26.22 -17.39
C GLY A 665 11.55 -25.01 -17.16
N GLU A 666 12.30 -24.65 -18.19
CA GLU A 666 13.37 -23.64 -18.16
C GLU A 666 13.16 -22.58 -19.26
N GLY A 667 13.57 -21.34 -19.02
CA GLY A 667 13.50 -20.26 -20.02
C GLY A 667 12.28 -19.34 -19.85
N THR A 668 11.66 -18.94 -20.96
CA THR A 668 10.47 -18.06 -21.01
C THR A 668 9.21 -18.88 -21.30
N LEU A 669 8.03 -18.29 -21.15
CA LEU A 669 6.75 -18.97 -21.40
C LEU A 669 6.63 -19.40 -22.87
N ASP A 670 6.62 -20.70 -23.13
CA ASP A 670 6.36 -21.29 -24.45
C ASP A 670 4.84 -21.42 -24.68
N TYR A 671 4.18 -22.19 -23.82
CA TYR A 671 2.74 -22.40 -23.86
C TYR A 671 2.19 -22.62 -22.45
N PHE A 672 0.87 -22.60 -22.30
CA PHE A 672 0.23 -23.01 -21.05
C PHE A 672 -0.98 -23.89 -21.30
N THR A 673 -1.50 -24.49 -20.24
CA THR A 673 -2.78 -25.19 -20.25
C THR A 673 -3.74 -24.59 -19.24
N VAL A 674 -5.01 -24.44 -19.60
CA VAL A 674 -6.10 -24.11 -18.67
C VAL A 674 -7.00 -25.32 -18.58
N ASN A 675 -7.08 -25.95 -17.42
CA ASN A 675 -7.89 -27.16 -17.20
C ASN A 675 -7.60 -28.25 -18.27
N GLY A 676 -6.31 -28.41 -18.63
CA GLY A 676 -5.84 -29.36 -19.64
C GLY A 676 -5.96 -28.91 -21.11
N LYS A 677 -6.62 -27.78 -21.40
CA LYS A 677 -6.67 -27.20 -22.76
C LYS A 677 -5.44 -26.35 -23.03
N ARG A 678 -4.71 -26.66 -24.10
CA ARG A 678 -3.45 -26.00 -24.46
C ARG A 678 -3.68 -24.65 -25.15
N VAL A 679 -2.83 -23.67 -24.81
CA VAL A 679 -2.74 -22.33 -25.42
C VAL A 679 -1.28 -22.05 -25.78
N THR A 680 -1.01 -21.79 -27.05
CA THR A 680 0.34 -21.45 -27.55
C THR A 680 0.44 -20.01 -28.06
N THR A 681 -0.69 -19.39 -28.40
CA THR A 681 -0.73 -18.09 -29.08
C THR A 681 -1.17 -16.93 -28.19
N SER A 682 -1.18 -17.11 -26.87
CA SER A 682 -1.53 -16.08 -25.90
C SER A 682 -0.69 -16.25 -24.63
N ASN A 683 -0.50 -15.17 -23.89
CA ASN A 683 -0.16 -15.12 -22.47
C ASN A 683 -1.44 -14.87 -21.64
N GLN A 684 -2.43 -14.18 -22.20
CA GLN A 684 -3.69 -13.89 -21.53
C GLN A 684 -4.59 -15.14 -21.47
N ILE A 685 -5.17 -15.39 -20.30
CA ILE A 685 -6.07 -16.52 -20.04
C ILE A 685 -7.46 -16.18 -20.59
N PRO A 686 -8.07 -17.07 -21.40
CA PRO A 686 -9.47 -16.90 -21.83
C PRO A 686 -10.43 -17.16 -20.67
N ASP A 687 -11.29 -16.19 -20.37
CA ASP A 687 -12.23 -16.29 -19.24
C ASP A 687 -13.24 -17.42 -19.45
N ALA A 688 -13.66 -17.71 -20.70
CA ALA A 688 -14.57 -18.83 -21.00
C ALA A 688 -13.95 -20.22 -20.77
N TRP A 689 -12.64 -20.32 -20.52
CA TRP A 689 -11.95 -21.59 -20.27
C TRP A 689 -11.82 -21.90 -18.77
N LEU A 690 -12.16 -20.93 -17.92
CA LEU A 690 -12.23 -21.12 -16.48
C LEU A 690 -13.53 -21.85 -16.12
N ASN A 691 -13.38 -22.95 -15.38
CA ASN A 691 -14.47 -23.62 -14.71
C ASN A 691 -14.94 -22.79 -13.52
N LYS A 692 -16.19 -23.01 -13.13
CA LYS A 692 -16.71 -22.52 -11.86
C LYS A 692 -15.92 -23.14 -10.70
N ASP A 693 -15.66 -22.35 -9.67
CA ASP A 693 -15.07 -22.74 -8.39
C ASP A 693 -13.54 -22.98 -8.45
N LYS A 694 -13.04 -24.03 -9.11
CA LYS A 694 -11.59 -24.36 -9.10
C LYS A 694 -11.01 -24.61 -10.49
N ASN A 695 -9.82 -24.06 -10.72
CA ASN A 695 -9.09 -24.12 -11.98
C ASN A 695 -7.63 -24.50 -11.75
N GLU A 696 -7.05 -25.18 -12.73
CA GLU A 696 -5.61 -25.41 -12.81
C GLU A 696 -5.06 -24.78 -14.09
N VAL A 697 -4.00 -23.99 -13.92
CA VAL A 697 -3.27 -23.37 -15.02
C VAL A 697 -1.80 -23.74 -14.91
N ILE A 698 -1.25 -24.38 -15.95
CA ILE A 698 0.16 -24.82 -15.96
C ILE A 698 0.88 -24.09 -17.09
N GLY A 699 1.86 -23.26 -16.76
CA GLY A 699 2.76 -22.62 -17.71
C GLY A 699 4.00 -23.47 -17.96
N TYR A 700 4.30 -23.76 -19.22
CA TYR A 700 5.47 -24.53 -19.63
C TYR A 700 6.50 -23.59 -20.24
N ARG A 701 7.71 -23.60 -19.67
CA ARG A 701 8.83 -22.78 -20.08
C ARG A 701 9.72 -23.51 -21.08
N SER A 702 10.25 -22.78 -22.05
CA SER A 702 11.25 -23.29 -23.00
C SER A 702 12.39 -22.28 -23.19
N THR A 703 13.59 -22.80 -23.46
CA THR A 703 14.71 -22.00 -23.95
C THR A 703 14.62 -21.72 -25.45
N GLN A 704 13.70 -22.39 -26.16
CA GLN A 704 13.41 -22.12 -27.56
C GLN A 704 12.38 -21.00 -27.64
N LYS A 705 12.72 -19.94 -28.37
CA LYS A 705 11.76 -18.89 -28.69
C LYS A 705 10.87 -19.35 -29.85
N THR A 706 9.59 -19.09 -29.72
CA THR A 706 8.64 -19.21 -30.83
C THR A 706 8.59 -17.90 -31.60
N ASP A 707 8.61 -17.98 -32.93
CA ASP A 707 8.39 -16.84 -33.83
C ASP A 707 6.89 -16.70 -34.20
N ALA A 708 6.01 -17.51 -33.60
CA ALA A 708 4.58 -17.42 -33.85
C ALA A 708 3.99 -16.14 -33.22
N PRO A 709 3.00 -15.50 -33.89
CA PRO A 709 2.23 -14.41 -33.29
C PRO A 709 1.61 -14.82 -31.96
N LYS A 710 1.78 -13.97 -30.93
CA LYS A 710 1.28 -14.24 -29.58
C LYS A 710 0.68 -12.99 -28.95
N LEU A 711 -0.48 -13.15 -28.33
CA LEU A 711 -1.11 -12.11 -27.51
C LEU A 711 -0.38 -11.99 -26.17
N LEU A 712 0.28 -10.86 -25.91
CA LEU A 712 0.96 -10.61 -24.64
C LEU A 712 -0.03 -10.10 -23.60
N SER A 713 -0.82 -9.09 -23.95
CA SER A 713 -1.74 -8.43 -23.03
C SER A 713 -2.82 -7.66 -23.79
N SER A 714 -3.88 -7.30 -23.08
CA SER A 714 -4.86 -6.34 -23.56
C SER A 714 -5.50 -5.59 -22.40
N THR A 715 -6.11 -4.44 -22.69
CA THR A 715 -6.90 -3.69 -21.71
C THR A 715 -8.35 -4.15 -21.66
N ILE A 716 -8.68 -5.29 -22.27
CA ILE A 716 -10.05 -5.81 -22.42
C ILE A 716 -10.10 -7.29 -22.07
N GLU A 717 -11.30 -7.78 -21.85
CA GLU A 717 -11.55 -9.17 -21.46
C GLU A 717 -11.34 -10.10 -22.66
N LEU A 718 -10.46 -11.09 -22.53
CA LEU A 718 -10.32 -12.17 -23.51
C LEU A 718 -11.34 -13.25 -23.17
N LEU A 719 -12.39 -13.37 -23.98
CA LEU A 719 -13.44 -14.36 -23.78
C LEU A 719 -13.00 -15.74 -24.25
N ASP A 720 -12.52 -15.86 -25.48
CA ASP A 720 -12.18 -17.14 -26.11
C ASP A 720 -11.01 -16.98 -27.10
N LEU A 721 -10.36 -18.10 -27.44
CA LEU A 721 -9.35 -18.15 -28.50
C LEU A 721 -9.49 -19.44 -29.32
N LYS A 722 -9.16 -19.36 -30.61
CA LYS A 722 -9.15 -20.49 -31.54
C LYS A 722 -7.88 -20.48 -32.38
N GLU A 723 -7.13 -21.56 -32.31
CA GLU A 723 -5.93 -21.78 -33.11
C GLU A 723 -6.29 -22.63 -34.35
N GLY A 724 -6.24 -22.00 -35.54
CA GLY A 724 -6.54 -22.63 -36.82
C GLY A 724 -5.27 -23.03 -37.60
N LYS A 725 -5.47 -23.63 -38.78
CA LYS A 725 -4.35 -23.96 -39.69
C LYS A 725 -3.95 -22.70 -40.47
N GLY A 726 -3.13 -21.85 -39.85
CA GLY A 726 -2.58 -20.65 -40.48
C GLY A 726 -3.20 -19.33 -39.99
N ASP A 727 -4.17 -19.39 -39.08
CA ASP A 727 -4.76 -18.21 -38.44
C ASP A 727 -5.02 -18.46 -36.94
N ILE A 728 -5.15 -17.35 -36.22
CA ILE A 728 -5.51 -17.31 -34.81
C ILE A 728 -6.69 -16.35 -34.69
N SER A 729 -7.75 -16.77 -34.03
CA SER A 729 -8.90 -15.92 -33.74
C SER A 729 -9.00 -15.70 -32.24
N PHE A 730 -9.04 -14.45 -31.83
CA PHE A 730 -9.30 -14.04 -30.45
C PHE A 730 -10.67 -13.39 -30.38
N THR A 731 -11.49 -13.83 -29.43
CA THR A 731 -12.77 -13.19 -29.12
C THR A 731 -12.62 -12.42 -27.82
N PHE A 732 -12.87 -11.12 -27.87
CA PHE A 732 -12.79 -10.24 -26.71
C PHE A 732 -14.15 -9.61 -26.41
N ASN A 733 -14.31 -9.15 -25.17
CA ASN A 733 -15.37 -8.24 -24.79
C ASN A 733 -14.74 -6.89 -24.42
N SER A 734 -15.02 -5.88 -25.24
CA SER A 734 -14.55 -4.53 -24.98
C SER A 734 -15.66 -3.70 -24.38
N ILE A 735 -15.34 -2.95 -23.34
CA ILE A 735 -16.28 -2.01 -22.73
C ILE A 735 -16.10 -0.61 -23.36
N ALA A 736 -14.96 -0.33 -24.00
CA ALA A 736 -14.47 1.02 -24.24
C ALA A 736 -13.43 1.10 -25.38
N GLU A 737 -12.65 2.19 -25.41
CA GLU A 737 -11.37 2.16 -26.11
C GLU A 737 -10.43 1.12 -25.50
N ALA A 738 -9.75 0.39 -26.37
CA ALA A 738 -8.98 -0.78 -26.03
C ALA A 738 -7.60 -0.77 -26.69
N GLN A 739 -6.65 -1.45 -26.04
CA GLN A 739 -5.35 -1.78 -26.58
C GLN A 739 -5.15 -3.30 -26.53
N ILE A 740 -4.57 -3.86 -27.58
CA ILE A 740 -4.14 -5.26 -27.69
C ILE A 740 -2.66 -5.25 -28.08
N VAL A 741 -1.83 -5.99 -27.35
CA VAL A 741 -0.38 -6.07 -27.59
C VAL A 741 -0.02 -7.46 -28.09
N LEU A 742 0.53 -7.53 -29.30
CA LEU A 742 0.98 -8.76 -29.93
C LEU A 742 2.50 -8.75 -30.07
N CYS A 743 3.17 -9.85 -29.74
CA CYS A 743 4.55 -10.08 -30.17
C CYS A 743 4.58 -10.98 -31.41
N ASN A 744 5.67 -10.85 -32.19
CA ASN A 744 5.89 -11.60 -33.44
C ASN A 744 4.74 -11.48 -34.48
N ALA A 745 3.91 -10.45 -34.38
CA ALA A 745 2.88 -10.11 -35.36
C ALA A 745 3.26 -8.79 -36.00
N THR A 746 3.25 -8.70 -37.33
CA THR A 746 3.35 -7.41 -38.02
C THR A 746 1.97 -6.80 -38.22
N ALA A 747 1.90 -5.52 -38.59
CA ALA A 747 0.62 -4.90 -38.92
C ALA A 747 -0.11 -5.63 -40.06
N GLU A 748 0.64 -6.20 -41.02
CA GLU A 748 0.11 -7.00 -42.13
C GLU A 748 -0.39 -8.39 -41.73
N ALA A 749 0.00 -8.88 -40.55
CA ALA A 749 -0.52 -10.14 -40.02
C ALA A 749 -1.95 -10.00 -39.48
N ILE A 750 -2.43 -8.78 -39.23
CA ILE A 750 -3.80 -8.53 -38.76
C ILE A 750 -4.74 -8.60 -39.96
N GLU A 751 -5.48 -9.70 -40.09
CA GLU A 751 -6.39 -9.92 -41.22
C GLU A 751 -7.69 -9.15 -41.06
N GLU A 752 -8.30 -9.23 -39.87
CA GLU A 752 -9.57 -8.58 -39.58
C GLU A 752 -9.73 -8.24 -38.10
N LEU A 753 -10.46 -7.15 -37.84
CA LEU A 753 -11.03 -6.82 -36.54
C LEU A 753 -12.50 -6.52 -36.78
N THR A 754 -13.39 -7.34 -36.23
CA THR A 754 -14.84 -7.24 -36.48
C THR A 754 -15.64 -7.24 -35.18
N ASP A 755 -16.82 -6.64 -35.19
CA ASP A 755 -17.79 -6.79 -34.09
C ASP A 755 -18.50 -8.15 -34.14
N ALA A 756 -19.36 -8.43 -33.17
CA ALA A 756 -20.17 -9.65 -33.11
C ALA A 756 -21.05 -9.91 -34.35
N ASN A 757 -21.32 -8.88 -35.17
CA ASN A 757 -22.11 -8.99 -36.41
C ASN A 757 -21.22 -9.16 -37.66
N GLY A 758 -19.89 -9.23 -37.50
CA GLY A 758 -18.93 -9.27 -38.60
C GLY A 758 -18.66 -7.90 -39.24
N THR A 759 -19.08 -6.80 -38.61
CA THR A 759 -18.81 -5.44 -39.11
C THR A 759 -17.38 -5.06 -38.78
N ALA A 760 -16.61 -4.60 -39.77
CA ALA A 760 -15.24 -4.16 -39.56
C ALA A 760 -15.16 -2.99 -38.55
N ILE A 761 -14.29 -3.14 -37.55
CA ILE A 761 -13.95 -2.11 -36.57
C ILE A 761 -12.71 -1.39 -37.07
N ARG A 762 -12.74 -0.06 -37.03
CA ARG A 762 -11.56 0.75 -37.36
C ARG A 762 -10.56 0.70 -36.22
N PHE A 763 -9.31 0.35 -36.54
CA PHE A 763 -8.21 0.33 -35.60
C PHE A 763 -6.96 1.05 -36.15
N HIS A 764 -6.03 1.30 -35.25
CA HIS A 764 -4.70 1.83 -35.52
C HIS A 764 -3.66 0.83 -35.02
N THR A 765 -2.57 0.68 -35.76
CA THR A 765 -1.43 -0.15 -35.38
C THR A 765 -0.18 0.69 -35.22
N ASN A 766 0.59 0.44 -34.18
CA ASN A 766 1.94 0.95 -33.99
C ASN A 766 2.85 -0.16 -33.48
N VAL A 767 4.16 0.01 -33.68
CA VAL A 767 5.17 -0.89 -33.12
C VAL A 767 5.84 -0.16 -31.97
N ASN A 768 5.82 -0.72 -30.76
CA ASN A 768 6.53 -0.14 -29.61
C ASN A 768 8.05 -0.37 -29.75
N PRO A 769 8.91 0.29 -28.95
CA PRO A 769 10.37 0.12 -29.06
C PRO A 769 10.88 -1.30 -28.79
N GLN A 770 10.10 -2.14 -28.12
CA GLN A 770 10.38 -3.56 -27.88
C GLN A 770 10.05 -4.42 -29.11
N GLY A 771 9.43 -3.85 -30.15
CA GLY A 771 9.07 -4.54 -31.38
C GLY A 771 7.70 -5.20 -31.35
N HIS A 772 6.87 -4.92 -30.33
CA HIS A 772 5.51 -5.43 -30.21
C HIS A 772 4.54 -4.59 -31.05
N THR A 773 3.61 -5.25 -31.73
CA THR A 773 2.51 -4.59 -32.45
C THR A 773 1.39 -4.30 -31.47
N VAL A 774 1.09 -3.02 -31.31
CA VAL A 774 0.00 -2.51 -30.48
C VAL A 774 -1.17 -2.14 -31.40
N ILE A 775 -2.34 -2.72 -31.14
CA ILE A 775 -3.60 -2.43 -31.84
C ILE A 775 -4.46 -1.58 -30.91
N SER A 776 -4.85 -0.40 -31.39
CA SER A 776 -5.71 0.53 -30.64
C SER A 776 -7.01 0.81 -31.40
N PHE A 777 -8.15 0.72 -30.71
CA PHE A 777 -9.47 0.98 -31.31
C PHE A 777 -10.48 1.45 -30.26
N ASN A 778 -11.63 1.94 -30.72
CA ASN A 778 -12.74 2.33 -29.87
C ASN A 778 -13.99 1.56 -30.28
N HIS A 779 -14.34 0.54 -29.49
CA HIS A 779 -15.48 -0.33 -29.75
C HIS A 779 -16.04 -0.89 -28.44
N LYS A 780 -17.38 -1.04 -28.36
CA LYS A 780 -18.06 -1.65 -27.22
C LYS A 780 -18.80 -2.91 -27.67
N GLY A 781 -18.63 -3.97 -26.91
CA GLY A 781 -19.24 -5.26 -27.11
C GLY A 781 -18.21 -6.32 -27.47
N GLU A 782 -18.73 -7.49 -27.82
CA GLU A 782 -17.94 -8.61 -28.30
C GLU A 782 -17.33 -8.29 -29.68
N LEU A 783 -16.06 -8.64 -29.84
CA LEU A 783 -15.30 -8.44 -31.06
C LEU A 783 -14.38 -9.63 -31.34
N ASN A 784 -14.02 -9.80 -32.61
CA ASN A 784 -13.15 -10.86 -33.09
C ASN A 784 -11.94 -10.25 -33.80
N LEU A 785 -10.75 -10.59 -33.33
CA LEU A 785 -9.46 -10.28 -33.95
C LEU A 785 -8.92 -11.53 -34.62
N LYS A 786 -8.61 -11.46 -35.91
CA LYS A 786 -7.96 -12.53 -36.65
C LYS A 786 -6.55 -12.16 -37.04
N VAL A 787 -5.59 -13.01 -36.67
CA VAL A 787 -4.17 -12.83 -36.93
C VAL A 787 -3.64 -14.01 -37.73
N LYS A 788 -2.98 -13.73 -38.85
CA LYS A 788 -2.34 -14.73 -39.71
C LYS A 788 -1.08 -15.27 -39.05
N GLN A 789 -0.92 -16.58 -39.04
CA GLN A 789 0.35 -17.21 -38.70
C GLN A 789 1.26 -17.19 -39.93
N ALA A 790 2.53 -16.80 -39.75
CA ALA A 790 3.52 -16.98 -40.80
C ALA A 790 3.60 -18.48 -41.16
N ALA A 791 3.69 -18.81 -42.45
CA ALA A 791 3.89 -20.18 -42.88
C ALA A 791 5.28 -20.63 -42.40
N VAL A 792 5.30 -21.52 -41.39
CA VAL A 792 6.53 -22.14 -40.84
C VAL A 792 7.15 -23.09 -41.85
#